data_AF-A0A1Q7ZWW3-F1
#
_entry.id   AF-A0A1Q7ZWW3-F1
#
_cell.length_a   1.000
_cell.length_b   1.000
_cell.length_c   1.000
_cell.angle_alpha   90.00
_cell.angle_beta   90.00
_cell.angle_gamma   90.00
#
_symmetry.space_group_name_H-M   'P 1'
#
loop_
_entity.id
_entity.type
_entity.pdbx_description
1 polymer ?
#
loop_
_entity_poly.entity_id
_entity_poly.type
_entity_poly.pdbx_seq_one_letter_code
_entity_poly.pdbx_strand_id
1 'polypeptide(L)'
;MIAEALKGKTILVTGSTGFLGKSIVEKCLRSVPEIARIHLAIRSSARRPASERLEREVLSSPAFRRLKEELGEDAFAKLAAQKLDVIEIDLGRDGLGLTDEAREQIRACDVVIHSAAAVEFDNPADLSAQTNLLGAARLVETLKASGARPHLVHVSTAFVGGMLRGVVREESPLDPGLNWRHEAQVLSSLRGPVEEESRKPEVLHRLRREATSRMGPAGTPAVARATERLRDRWVKDRLVERGRVHANSMGFSDIYSFTKAMAEHAVVELHGDIPLSIVRPSIIESALAEPFAGWLEGFRMAEPLILAFGRNILRDFSGLPDSLLDVIPADFVVNTVLAVAANPPPDAKPRVYHAASGSRNPLRFRRIVDEARTYFTEHPLRDRYGQAIGTPSWTYPTRQEMATRARTALRVVEAAQWFVERLPLGASIAEVSDDLNAERERLERGVNLIQLYGVYTEVDCIFDTRNVTALWEKTPAAERKTFPFDPALYDWTHYFQDVHFPTVVRMSRAETAARRGQQPSGSTAPKAEASSVRSAIERRAGRGDVLAVFDVDGTLVETNVVEYFLWMRLRAQPLEEWPAFMVDILRKGPRWLYLERRSRAEFQRSFYREYDGLDPEVMKRLGREALDAVTLRRIYPAGMRRIREHKRAGHRVLLLTGALDVVVEPLAELLDVEVDCAHLLIKDGRLTGDLQSPPPAGEARSALLEEYAGRNGVVLAESFAYADSLSDLPMLELVGTPVAVNPDARLSQVAGQRGWRVERWRMAPGNWRLPMPDPRSPEYREAVRR
;
A
#
# COMPACT_ATOMS: atom_id res chain seq x y z
N MET A 1 9.45 36.67 -27.32
CA MET A 1 9.70 36.91 -25.90
C MET A 1 8.60 36.21 -25.12
N ILE A 2 8.93 35.17 -24.36
CA ILE A 2 8.01 34.28 -23.62
C ILE A 2 7.15 35.10 -22.65
N ALA A 3 7.78 35.92 -21.80
CA ALA A 3 7.06 36.70 -20.80
C ALA A 3 6.14 37.75 -21.46
N GLU A 4 6.65 38.46 -22.49
CA GLU A 4 5.85 39.45 -23.23
C GLU A 4 4.71 38.80 -24.02
N ALA A 5 4.89 37.60 -24.59
CA ALA A 5 3.84 36.90 -25.32
C ALA A 5 2.72 36.38 -24.42
N LEU A 6 3.04 36.06 -23.15
CA LEU A 6 2.08 35.59 -22.15
C LEU A 6 1.50 36.73 -21.29
N LYS A 7 1.98 37.95 -21.47
CA LYS A 7 1.48 39.14 -20.77
C LYS A 7 0.00 39.39 -21.05
N GLY A 8 -0.77 39.59 -19.99
CA GLY A 8 -2.21 39.84 -20.07
C GLY A 8 -3.04 38.65 -20.54
N LYS A 9 -2.43 37.47 -20.72
CA LYS A 9 -3.13 36.26 -21.16
C LYS A 9 -3.87 35.57 -20.02
N THR A 10 -4.96 34.90 -20.37
CA THR A 10 -5.69 33.97 -19.49
C THR A 10 -5.33 32.54 -19.86
N ILE A 11 -4.86 31.75 -18.88
CA ILE A 11 -4.34 30.40 -19.11
C ILE A 11 -5.17 29.37 -18.33
N LEU A 12 -5.64 28.31 -18.99
CA LEU A 12 -6.19 27.13 -18.34
C LEU A 12 -5.12 26.05 -18.21
N VAL A 13 -4.88 25.55 -16.98
CA VAL A 13 -3.97 24.43 -16.72
C VAL A 13 -4.76 23.24 -16.20
N THR A 14 -4.78 22.15 -16.97
CA THR A 14 -5.26 20.85 -16.48
C THR A 14 -4.14 20.05 -15.85
N GLY A 15 -4.47 19.17 -14.89
CA GLY A 15 -3.44 18.41 -14.16
C GLY A 15 -2.66 19.28 -13.17
N SER A 16 -3.23 20.42 -12.75
CA SER A 16 -2.62 21.39 -11.82
C SER A 16 -2.33 20.82 -10.42
N THR A 17 -2.97 19.70 -10.06
CA THR A 17 -2.71 18.95 -8.82
C THR A 17 -1.56 17.95 -8.95
N GLY A 18 -1.02 17.75 -10.16
CA GLY A 18 0.12 16.86 -10.42
C GLY A 18 1.46 17.58 -10.38
N PHE A 19 2.53 16.78 -10.37
CA PHE A 19 3.93 17.22 -10.29
C PHE A 19 4.28 18.34 -11.28
N LEU A 20 4.11 18.09 -12.58
CA LEU A 20 4.44 19.06 -13.62
C LEU A 20 3.50 20.28 -13.60
N GLY A 21 2.20 20.07 -13.33
CA GLY A 21 1.21 21.13 -13.27
C GLY A 21 1.51 22.17 -12.18
N LYS A 22 1.90 21.72 -10.98
CA LYS A 22 2.32 22.61 -9.89
C LYS A 22 3.52 23.45 -10.28
N SER A 23 4.53 22.83 -10.91
CA SER A 23 5.73 23.54 -11.36
C SER A 23 5.44 24.56 -12.46
N ILE A 24 4.51 24.26 -13.39
CA ILE A 24 4.04 25.22 -14.40
C ILE A 24 3.40 26.43 -13.71
N VAL A 25 2.48 26.19 -12.76
CA VAL A 25 1.77 27.27 -12.06
C VAL A 25 2.74 28.13 -11.23
N GLU A 26 3.64 27.50 -10.48
CA GLU A 26 4.71 28.19 -9.74
C GLU A 26 5.55 29.07 -10.66
N LYS A 27 6.01 28.51 -11.78
CA LYS A 27 6.87 29.21 -12.73
C LYS A 27 6.16 30.41 -13.36
N CYS A 28 4.88 30.27 -13.69
CA CYS A 28 4.05 31.37 -14.17
C CYS A 28 3.96 32.50 -13.14
N LEU A 29 3.61 32.18 -11.88
CA LEU A 29 3.48 33.20 -10.83
C LEU A 29 4.79 33.93 -10.55
N ARG A 30 5.92 33.21 -10.57
CA ARG A 30 7.24 33.77 -10.25
C ARG A 30 7.88 34.53 -11.41
N SER A 31 7.81 33.98 -12.62
CA SER A 31 8.59 34.46 -13.77
C SER A 31 7.76 35.19 -14.83
N VAL A 32 6.43 35.14 -14.75
CA VAL A 32 5.51 35.88 -15.64
C VAL A 32 4.34 36.47 -14.84
N PRO A 33 4.61 37.35 -13.84
CA PRO A 33 3.56 37.92 -12.98
C PRO A 33 2.52 38.75 -13.74
N GLU A 34 2.79 39.15 -14.98
CA GLU A 34 1.90 39.91 -15.85
C GLU A 34 0.83 39.06 -16.55
N ILE A 35 0.84 37.73 -16.40
CA ILE A 35 -0.31 36.88 -16.78
C ILE A 35 -1.56 37.40 -16.08
N ALA A 36 -2.67 37.56 -16.81
CA ALA A 36 -3.89 38.15 -16.25
C ALA A 36 -4.52 37.20 -15.22
N ARG A 37 -4.73 35.94 -15.63
CA ARG A 37 -5.40 34.92 -14.82
C ARG A 37 -4.93 33.51 -15.19
N ILE A 38 -4.85 32.62 -14.21
CA ILE A 38 -4.56 31.20 -14.38
C ILE A 38 -5.71 30.39 -13.80
N HIS A 39 -6.50 29.77 -14.67
CA HIS A 39 -7.55 28.84 -14.30
C HIS A 39 -6.95 27.45 -14.07
N LEU A 40 -7.27 26.85 -12.93
CA LEU A 40 -6.79 25.54 -12.52
C LEU A 40 -7.94 24.53 -12.61
N ALA A 41 -7.80 23.55 -13.51
CA ALA A 41 -8.79 22.50 -13.67
C ALA A 41 -8.67 21.47 -12.53
N ILE A 42 -9.60 21.48 -11.58
CA ILE A 42 -9.59 20.62 -10.40
C ILE A 42 -10.97 19.99 -10.21
N ARG A 43 -11.07 18.66 -10.29
CA ARG A 43 -12.32 17.94 -9.97
C ARG A 43 -12.62 17.98 -8.47
N SER A 44 -13.89 18.02 -8.06
CA SER A 44 -14.24 17.68 -6.68
C SER A 44 -14.02 16.18 -6.42
N SER A 45 -13.86 15.81 -5.15
CA SER A 45 -13.83 14.42 -4.69
C SER A 45 -15.00 14.16 -3.76
N ALA A 46 -15.38 12.90 -3.55
CA ALA A 46 -16.45 12.52 -2.62
C ALA A 46 -16.24 13.06 -1.18
N ARG A 47 -15.00 13.39 -0.81
CA ARG A 47 -14.64 13.87 0.52
C ARG A 47 -14.36 15.37 0.59
N ARG A 48 -14.12 16.04 -0.55
CA ARG A 48 -13.60 17.42 -0.59
C ARG A 48 -14.00 18.16 -1.88
N PRO A 49 -14.47 19.41 -1.78
CA PRO A 49 -14.73 20.27 -2.93
C PRO A 49 -13.44 20.71 -3.63
N ALA A 50 -13.53 21.11 -4.89
CA ALA A 50 -12.39 21.52 -5.72
C ALA A 50 -11.56 22.68 -5.12
N SER A 51 -12.22 23.65 -4.48
CA SER A 51 -11.55 24.79 -3.82
C SER A 51 -10.67 24.38 -2.65
N GLU A 52 -11.13 23.46 -1.79
CA GLU A 52 -10.32 22.93 -0.69
C GLU A 52 -9.09 22.15 -1.22
N ARG A 53 -9.24 21.49 -2.37
CA ARG A 53 -8.13 20.78 -3.02
C ARG A 53 -7.06 21.73 -3.57
N LEU A 54 -7.42 22.93 -4.05
CA LEU A 54 -6.42 23.95 -4.44
C LEU A 54 -5.50 24.26 -3.26
N GLU A 55 -6.07 24.62 -2.11
CA GLU A 55 -5.30 24.95 -0.91
C GLU A 55 -4.44 23.78 -0.44
N ARG A 56 -5.06 22.61 -0.29
CA ARG A 56 -4.40 21.45 0.33
C ARG A 56 -3.46 20.68 -0.59
N GLU A 57 -3.72 20.62 -1.89
CA GLU A 57 -2.94 19.78 -2.81
C GLU A 57 -1.98 20.60 -3.68
N VAL A 58 -2.27 21.88 -3.94
CA VAL A 58 -1.44 22.74 -4.79
C VAL A 58 -0.68 23.76 -3.96
N LEU A 59 -1.35 24.68 -3.26
CA LEU A 59 -0.69 25.81 -2.58
C LEU A 59 0.08 25.41 -1.32
N SER A 60 -0.28 24.28 -0.69
CA SER A 60 0.49 23.68 0.40
C SER A 60 1.78 22.98 -0.07
N SER A 61 1.91 22.74 -1.39
CA SER A 61 3.02 21.99 -1.96
C SER A 61 4.36 22.70 -1.70
N PRO A 62 5.43 21.95 -1.40
CA PRO A 62 6.77 22.52 -1.31
C PRO A 62 7.23 23.25 -2.58
N ALA A 63 6.61 22.99 -3.73
CA ALA A 63 6.87 23.75 -4.97
C ALA A 63 6.77 25.26 -4.75
N PHE A 64 5.80 25.72 -3.96
CA PHE A 64 5.57 27.15 -3.72
C PHE A 64 6.39 27.71 -2.55
N ARG A 65 7.25 26.90 -1.91
CA ARG A 65 8.03 27.32 -0.72
C ARG A 65 8.85 28.58 -1.01
N ARG A 66 9.57 28.60 -2.13
CA ARG A 66 10.39 29.74 -2.53
C ARG A 66 9.58 31.03 -2.63
N LEU A 67 8.44 31.00 -3.32
CA LEU A 67 7.55 32.16 -3.44
C LEU A 67 7.02 32.64 -2.08
N LYS A 68 6.70 31.72 -1.17
CA LYS A 68 6.25 32.05 0.19
C LYS A 68 7.37 32.68 1.02
N GLU A 69 8.59 32.18 0.90
CA GLU A 69 9.77 32.74 1.58
C GLU A 69 10.14 34.13 1.03
N GLU A 70 10.04 34.34 -0.28
CA GLU A 70 10.36 35.61 -0.95
C GLU A 70 9.28 36.69 -0.72
N LEU A 71 8.00 36.34 -0.72
CA LEU A 71 6.88 37.31 -0.61
C LEU A 71 6.32 37.45 0.82
N GLY A 72 6.44 36.42 1.64
CA GLY A 72 5.66 36.24 2.87
C GLY A 72 4.28 35.61 2.61
N GLU A 73 3.74 34.91 3.62
CA GLU A 73 2.48 34.15 3.50
C GLU A 73 1.28 35.02 3.09
N ASP A 74 1.11 36.21 3.67
CA ASP A 74 -0.03 37.10 3.37
C ASP A 74 0.03 37.65 1.94
N ALA A 75 1.20 38.07 1.48
CA ALA A 75 1.38 38.58 0.12
C ALA A 75 1.25 37.47 -0.92
N PHE A 76 1.75 36.26 -0.61
CA PHE A 76 1.53 35.07 -1.43
C PHE A 76 0.04 34.73 -1.53
N ALA A 77 -0.69 34.70 -0.42
CA ALA A 77 -2.12 34.43 -0.41
C ALA A 77 -2.90 35.46 -1.25
N LYS A 78 -2.54 36.75 -1.15
CA LYS A 78 -3.12 37.82 -1.98
C LYS A 78 -2.80 37.62 -3.47
N LEU A 79 -1.56 37.28 -3.82
CA LEU A 79 -1.16 36.98 -5.19
C LEU A 79 -1.93 35.78 -5.74
N ALA A 80 -2.02 34.69 -4.97
CA ALA A 80 -2.75 33.49 -5.35
C ALA A 80 -4.23 33.79 -5.58
N ALA A 81 -4.90 34.51 -4.67
CA ALA A 81 -6.30 34.92 -4.83
C ALA A 81 -6.51 35.87 -6.02
N GLN A 82 -5.51 36.69 -6.36
CA GLN A 82 -5.59 37.59 -7.51
C GLN A 82 -5.35 36.87 -8.84
N LYS A 83 -4.50 35.84 -8.88
CA LYS A 83 -4.03 35.23 -10.13
C LYS A 83 -4.67 33.89 -10.42
N LEU A 84 -5.09 33.14 -9.41
CA LEU A 84 -5.56 31.77 -9.55
C LEU A 84 -7.07 31.68 -9.33
N ASP A 85 -7.75 30.96 -10.22
CA ASP A 85 -9.15 30.58 -10.08
C ASP A 85 -9.28 29.08 -10.29
N VAL A 86 -10.21 28.43 -9.59
CA VAL A 86 -10.53 27.01 -9.81
C VAL A 86 -11.68 26.88 -10.79
N ILE A 87 -11.50 26.04 -11.82
CA ILE A 87 -12.60 25.56 -12.66
C ILE A 87 -12.79 24.08 -12.37
N GLU A 88 -13.99 23.69 -11.97
CA GLU A 88 -14.31 22.28 -11.75
C GLU A 88 -14.46 21.56 -13.09
N ILE A 89 -13.49 20.69 -13.40
CA ILE A 89 -13.44 19.91 -14.64
C ILE A 89 -13.23 18.44 -14.27
N ASP A 90 -14.12 17.58 -14.78
CA ASP A 90 -13.99 16.14 -14.74
C ASP A 90 -13.80 15.57 -16.16
N LEU A 91 -12.55 15.27 -16.51
CA LEU A 91 -12.18 14.64 -17.79
C LEU A 91 -12.84 13.26 -18.00
N GLY A 92 -13.33 12.64 -16.93
CA GLY A 92 -14.07 11.39 -16.97
C GLY A 92 -15.57 11.53 -17.27
N ARG A 93 -16.08 12.74 -17.52
CA ARG A 93 -17.50 12.99 -17.84
C ARG A 93 -17.65 13.71 -19.16
N ASP A 94 -18.68 13.34 -19.91
CA ASP A 94 -19.03 14.04 -21.15
C ASP A 94 -19.39 15.50 -20.85
N GLY A 95 -18.94 16.41 -21.71
CA GLY A 95 -19.06 17.86 -21.47
C GLY A 95 -18.27 18.37 -20.26
N LEU A 96 -17.33 17.58 -19.72
CA LEU A 96 -16.41 17.90 -18.63
C LEU A 96 -17.06 18.22 -17.27
N GLY A 97 -18.37 18.04 -17.14
CA GLY A 97 -19.11 18.40 -15.93
C GLY A 97 -19.22 19.92 -15.68
N LEU A 98 -19.08 20.74 -16.72
CA LEU A 98 -19.03 22.20 -16.62
C LEU A 98 -20.41 22.83 -16.34
N THR A 99 -20.41 23.86 -15.49
CA THR A 99 -21.49 24.85 -15.39
C THR A 99 -21.42 25.86 -16.54
N ASP A 100 -22.44 26.69 -16.70
CA ASP A 100 -22.46 27.71 -17.75
C ASP A 100 -21.38 28.78 -17.52
N GLU A 101 -21.13 29.16 -16.26
CA GLU A 101 -20.05 30.08 -15.91
C GLU A 101 -18.68 29.49 -16.26
N ALA A 102 -18.47 28.20 -15.97
CA ALA A 102 -17.23 27.51 -16.28
C ALA A 102 -16.99 27.42 -17.80
N ARG A 103 -18.06 27.27 -18.60
CA ARG A 103 -17.96 27.30 -20.07
C ARG A 103 -17.49 28.66 -20.58
N GLU A 104 -17.98 29.75 -20.00
CA GLU A 104 -17.57 31.10 -20.38
C GLU A 104 -16.14 31.40 -19.95
N GLN A 105 -15.73 30.96 -18.76
CA GLN A 105 -14.33 31.06 -18.31
C GLN A 105 -13.37 30.32 -19.24
N ILE A 106 -13.73 29.10 -19.68
CA ILE A 106 -12.94 28.34 -20.65
C ILE A 106 -12.90 29.07 -22.00
N ARG A 107 -14.02 29.66 -22.43
CA ARG A 107 -14.08 30.43 -23.69
C ARG A 107 -13.16 31.64 -23.67
N ALA A 108 -13.02 32.29 -22.52
CA ALA A 108 -12.15 33.45 -22.33
C ALA A 108 -10.64 33.12 -22.22
N CYS A 109 -10.26 31.84 -22.23
CA CYS A 109 -8.85 31.45 -22.17
C CYS A 109 -8.14 31.71 -23.50
N ASP A 110 -6.95 32.31 -23.44
CA ASP A 110 -6.06 32.47 -24.58
C ASP A 110 -5.20 31.22 -24.82
N VAL A 111 -4.84 30.52 -23.75
CA VAL A 111 -3.95 29.34 -23.78
C VAL A 111 -4.54 28.25 -22.91
N VAL A 112 -4.53 27.01 -23.42
CA VAL A 112 -4.90 25.82 -22.65
C VAL A 112 -3.70 24.89 -22.60
N ILE A 113 -3.16 24.65 -21.41
CA ILE A 113 -2.09 23.69 -21.15
C ILE A 113 -2.73 22.41 -20.63
N HIS A 114 -2.82 21.40 -21.50
CA HIS A 114 -3.38 20.10 -21.15
C HIS A 114 -2.29 19.14 -20.63
N SER A 115 -2.11 19.08 -19.30
CA SER A 115 -1.10 18.23 -18.63
C SER A 115 -1.70 17.09 -17.79
N ALA A 116 -3.02 17.00 -17.68
CA ALA A 116 -3.67 15.93 -16.94
C ALA A 116 -3.44 14.55 -17.58
N ALA A 117 -2.94 13.59 -16.80
CA ALA A 117 -2.82 12.19 -17.17
C ALA A 117 -2.73 11.28 -15.94
N ALA A 118 -3.17 10.04 -16.08
CA ALA A 118 -2.75 8.94 -15.24
C ALA A 118 -1.41 8.41 -15.78
N VAL A 119 -0.36 8.52 -14.97
CA VAL A 119 1.03 8.18 -15.34
C VAL A 119 1.50 6.86 -14.74
N GLU A 120 0.58 6.05 -14.22
CA GLU A 120 0.88 4.76 -13.59
C GLU A 120 0.96 3.64 -14.64
N PHE A 121 2.09 2.93 -14.70
CA PHE A 121 2.31 1.84 -15.66
C PHE A 121 1.42 0.61 -15.41
N ASP A 122 0.98 0.43 -14.17
CA ASP A 122 0.06 -0.62 -13.72
C ASP A 122 -1.37 -0.09 -13.49
N ASN A 123 -1.74 0.99 -14.18
CA ASN A 123 -3.12 1.47 -14.15
C ASN A 123 -4.02 0.54 -14.99
N PRO A 124 -5.23 0.16 -14.50
CA PRO A 124 -6.21 -0.55 -15.31
C PRO A 124 -6.45 0.12 -16.66
N ALA A 125 -6.53 -0.70 -17.71
CA ALA A 125 -6.54 -0.21 -19.08
C ALA A 125 -7.77 0.64 -19.42
N ASP A 126 -8.92 0.28 -18.87
CA ASP A 126 -10.18 1.01 -18.97
C ASP A 126 -10.08 2.40 -18.31
N LEU A 127 -9.45 2.48 -17.14
CA LEU A 127 -9.20 3.76 -16.48
C LEU A 127 -8.21 4.63 -17.25
N SER A 128 -7.14 4.03 -17.78
CA SER A 128 -6.14 4.73 -18.61
C SER A 128 -6.77 5.31 -19.87
N ALA A 129 -7.64 4.55 -20.54
CA ALA A 129 -8.41 5.04 -21.69
C ALA A 129 -9.35 6.18 -21.29
N GLN A 130 -10.05 6.06 -20.17
CA GLN A 130 -10.99 7.09 -19.73
C GLN A 130 -10.30 8.41 -19.39
N THR A 131 -9.12 8.38 -18.76
CA THR A 131 -8.41 9.60 -18.34
C THR A 131 -7.53 10.19 -19.42
N ASN A 132 -6.69 9.38 -20.06
CA ASN A 132 -5.62 9.88 -20.94
C ASN A 132 -6.11 10.12 -22.36
N LEU A 133 -6.90 9.18 -22.88
CA LEU A 133 -7.41 9.21 -24.24
C LEU A 133 -8.72 10.01 -24.31
N LEU A 134 -9.79 9.48 -23.71
CA LEU A 134 -11.12 10.08 -23.79
C LEU A 134 -11.17 11.45 -23.08
N GLY A 135 -10.39 11.64 -22.01
CA GLY A 135 -10.26 12.95 -21.36
C GLY A 135 -9.71 14.03 -22.29
N ALA A 136 -8.67 13.72 -23.07
CA ALA A 136 -8.11 14.64 -24.05
C ALA A 136 -9.10 14.94 -25.19
N ALA A 137 -9.78 13.90 -25.70
CA ALA A 137 -10.80 14.04 -26.73
C ALA A 137 -11.95 14.97 -26.28
N ARG A 138 -12.54 14.71 -25.11
CA ARG A 138 -13.62 15.53 -24.53
C ARG A 138 -13.20 16.98 -24.30
N LEU A 139 -11.94 17.21 -23.92
CA LEU A 139 -11.42 18.57 -23.76
C LEU A 139 -11.44 19.32 -25.09
N VAL A 140 -10.90 18.74 -26.15
CA VAL A 140 -10.86 19.36 -27.48
C VAL A 140 -12.27 19.59 -28.02
N GLU A 141 -13.16 18.61 -27.89
CA GLU A 141 -14.57 18.75 -28.29
C GLU A 141 -15.28 19.88 -27.55
N THR A 142 -15.02 20.01 -26.25
CA THR A 142 -15.60 21.08 -25.42
C THR A 142 -15.07 22.46 -25.82
N LEU A 143 -13.77 22.58 -26.13
CA LEU A 143 -13.18 23.83 -26.63
C LEU A 143 -13.78 24.21 -27.99
N LYS A 144 -14.01 23.26 -28.88
CA LYS A 144 -14.67 23.51 -30.16
C LYS A 144 -16.12 23.92 -29.99
N ALA A 145 -16.86 23.22 -29.13
CA ALA A 145 -18.26 23.51 -28.86
C ALA A 145 -18.46 24.88 -28.20
N SER A 146 -17.47 25.37 -27.44
CA SER A 146 -17.52 26.72 -26.87
C SER A 146 -17.30 27.82 -27.92
N GLY A 147 -16.76 27.50 -29.11
CA GLY A 147 -16.37 28.46 -30.14
C GLY A 147 -15.04 29.17 -29.84
N ALA A 148 -14.33 28.75 -28.79
CA ALA A 148 -13.06 29.34 -28.42
C ALA A 148 -11.93 28.82 -29.31
N ARG A 149 -10.90 29.66 -29.51
CA ARG A 149 -9.69 29.29 -30.26
C ARG A 149 -8.41 29.54 -29.45
N PRO A 150 -8.30 28.96 -28.24
CA PRO A 150 -7.08 29.10 -27.45
C PRO A 150 -5.92 28.40 -28.16
N HIS A 151 -4.69 28.81 -27.87
CA HIS A 151 -3.54 27.96 -28.18
C HIS A 151 -3.57 26.74 -27.25
N LEU A 152 -3.83 25.55 -27.82
CA LEU A 152 -3.83 24.30 -27.08
C LEU A 152 -2.43 23.68 -27.07
N VAL A 153 -1.83 23.60 -25.89
CA VAL A 153 -0.57 22.90 -25.62
C VAL A 153 -0.89 21.57 -24.96
N HIS A 154 -0.83 20.47 -25.73
CA HIS A 154 -1.06 19.12 -25.23
C HIS A 154 0.26 18.50 -24.75
N VAL A 155 0.32 18.12 -23.46
CA VAL A 155 1.47 17.39 -22.91
C VAL A 155 1.26 15.89 -23.09
N SER A 156 2.05 15.32 -24.00
CA SER A 156 2.10 13.91 -24.33
C SER A 156 3.36 13.26 -23.70
N THR A 157 4.01 12.33 -24.39
CA THR A 157 5.28 11.70 -23.98
C THR A 157 6.11 11.36 -25.21
N ALA A 158 7.44 11.36 -25.08
CA ALA A 158 8.34 10.96 -26.17
C ALA A 158 8.14 9.50 -26.59
N PHE A 159 7.62 8.66 -25.67
CA PHE A 159 7.40 7.23 -25.88
C PHE A 159 6.12 6.87 -26.66
N VAL A 160 5.40 7.83 -27.26
CA VAL A 160 4.22 7.54 -28.11
C VAL A 160 4.58 6.83 -29.42
N GLY A 161 5.86 6.74 -29.77
CA GLY A 161 6.34 5.87 -30.84
C GLY A 161 6.43 4.39 -30.43
N GLY A 162 6.12 4.04 -29.17
CA GLY A 162 6.24 2.68 -28.66
C GLY A 162 7.68 2.17 -28.74
N MET A 163 7.88 1.03 -29.39
CA MET A 163 9.18 0.36 -29.54
C MET A 163 9.92 0.72 -30.84
N LEU A 164 9.57 1.84 -31.49
CA LEU A 164 10.35 2.34 -32.63
C LEU A 164 11.83 2.50 -32.26
N ARG A 165 12.71 2.06 -33.15
CA ARG A 165 14.17 2.12 -32.97
C ARG A 165 14.80 3.19 -33.84
N GLY A 166 15.95 3.72 -33.40
CA GLY A 166 16.67 4.77 -34.10
C GLY A 166 16.07 6.15 -33.86
N VAL A 167 16.12 7.03 -34.86
CA VAL A 167 15.72 8.44 -34.70
C VAL A 167 14.20 8.59 -34.78
N VAL A 168 13.57 9.02 -33.69
CA VAL A 168 12.14 9.31 -33.60
C VAL A 168 11.92 10.80 -33.90
N ARG A 169 11.22 11.10 -34.99
CA ARG A 169 10.98 12.47 -35.47
C ARG A 169 9.83 13.15 -34.72
N GLU A 170 9.85 14.48 -34.72
CA GLU A 170 8.79 15.34 -34.18
C GLU A 170 7.60 15.40 -35.15
N GLU A 171 6.98 14.25 -35.41
CA GLU A 171 5.82 14.04 -36.27
C GLU A 171 4.72 13.31 -35.48
N SER A 172 3.46 13.50 -35.87
CA SER A 172 2.30 12.82 -35.26
C SER A 172 1.22 12.58 -36.32
N PRO A 173 0.59 11.39 -36.38
CA PRO A 173 0.89 10.20 -35.57
C PRO A 173 2.18 9.47 -36.00
N LEU A 174 2.71 8.58 -35.14
CA LEU A 174 3.94 7.81 -35.39
C LEU A 174 3.70 6.32 -35.75
N ASP A 175 2.48 5.83 -35.60
CA ASP A 175 2.09 4.43 -35.80
C ASP A 175 1.42 4.20 -37.19
N PRO A 176 1.18 2.95 -37.62
CA PRO A 176 0.74 2.64 -38.98
C PRO A 176 -0.76 2.88 -39.24
N GLY A 177 -1.40 3.82 -38.54
CA GLY A 177 -2.79 4.22 -38.78
C GLY A 177 -3.79 3.57 -37.81
N LEU A 178 -3.44 3.47 -36.52
CA LEU A 178 -4.35 3.04 -35.47
C LEU A 178 -5.58 3.95 -35.39
N ASN A 179 -6.73 3.37 -35.05
CA ASN A 179 -7.98 4.11 -34.89
C ASN A 179 -8.29 4.33 -33.41
N TRP A 180 -8.03 5.55 -32.92
CA TRP A 180 -8.20 5.87 -31.50
C TRP A 180 -9.62 5.63 -30.97
N ARG A 181 -10.68 5.75 -31.80
CA ARG A 181 -12.07 5.48 -31.37
C ARG A 181 -12.30 4.00 -31.14
N HIS A 182 -11.78 3.17 -32.04
CA HIS A 182 -11.84 1.72 -31.87
C HIS A 182 -11.08 1.31 -30.60
N GLU A 183 -9.86 1.82 -30.42
CA GLU A 183 -9.05 1.51 -29.25
C GLU A 183 -9.69 2.00 -27.95
N ALA A 184 -10.30 3.18 -27.93
CA ALA A 184 -11.07 3.66 -26.79
C ALA A 184 -12.21 2.69 -26.44
N GLN A 185 -12.97 2.23 -27.43
CA GLN A 185 -14.07 1.29 -27.23
C GLN A 185 -13.58 -0.06 -26.69
N VAL A 186 -12.49 -0.60 -27.27
CA VAL A 186 -11.87 -1.84 -26.82
C VAL A 186 -11.48 -1.74 -25.36
N LEU A 187 -10.68 -0.73 -25.00
CA LEU A 187 -10.18 -0.57 -23.63
C LEU A 187 -11.29 -0.30 -22.61
N SER A 188 -12.25 0.56 -22.93
CA SER A 188 -13.37 0.88 -22.02
C SER A 188 -14.31 -0.31 -21.80
N SER A 189 -14.41 -1.24 -22.76
CA SER A 189 -15.27 -2.42 -22.64
C SER A 189 -14.67 -3.57 -21.82
N LEU A 190 -13.38 -3.51 -21.45
CA LEU A 190 -12.67 -4.62 -20.81
C LEU A 190 -13.22 -5.01 -19.42
N ARG A 191 -13.74 -4.04 -18.65
CA ARG A 191 -14.13 -4.29 -17.26
C ARG A 191 -15.25 -5.30 -17.11
N GLY A 192 -16.30 -5.20 -17.92
CA GLY A 192 -17.46 -6.10 -17.84
C GLY A 192 -17.07 -7.59 -17.95
N PRO A 193 -16.38 -8.00 -19.02
CA PRO A 193 -15.92 -9.38 -19.18
C PRO A 193 -14.95 -9.85 -18.09
N VAL A 194 -14.08 -8.97 -17.57
CA VAL A 194 -13.15 -9.32 -16.48
C VAL A 194 -13.89 -9.51 -15.15
N GLU A 195 -14.89 -8.69 -14.86
CA GLU A 195 -15.76 -8.84 -13.69
C GLU A 195 -16.52 -10.17 -13.74
N GLU A 196 -17.01 -10.58 -14.92
CA GLU A 196 -17.64 -11.88 -15.13
C GLU A 196 -16.64 -13.02 -14.95
N GLU A 197 -15.43 -12.93 -15.53
CA GLU A 197 -14.34 -13.91 -15.35
C GLU A 197 -13.99 -14.10 -13.87
N SER A 198 -13.98 -13.01 -13.08
CA SER A 198 -13.67 -13.05 -11.64
C SER A 198 -14.68 -13.85 -10.81
N ARG A 199 -15.91 -14.04 -11.32
CA ARG A 199 -17.02 -14.71 -10.64
C ARG A 199 -17.22 -16.15 -11.11
N LYS A 200 -16.39 -16.64 -12.04
CA LYS A 200 -16.41 -18.05 -12.43
C LYS A 200 -16.06 -18.96 -11.24
N PRO A 201 -16.71 -20.14 -11.11
CA PRO A 201 -16.48 -21.04 -9.97
C PRO A 201 -15.02 -21.34 -9.72
N GLU A 202 -14.21 -21.56 -10.75
CA GLU A 202 -12.80 -21.92 -10.64
C GLU A 202 -11.98 -20.80 -9.98
N VAL A 203 -12.28 -19.54 -10.35
CA VAL A 203 -11.61 -18.36 -9.79
C VAL A 203 -12.06 -18.14 -8.35
N LEU A 204 -13.37 -18.13 -8.09
CA LEU A 204 -13.90 -17.90 -6.74
C LEU A 204 -13.49 -18.99 -5.76
N HIS A 205 -13.48 -20.27 -6.16
CA HIS A 205 -13.01 -21.36 -5.31
C HIS A 205 -11.53 -21.20 -4.96
N ARG A 206 -10.68 -20.79 -5.92
CA ARG A 206 -9.26 -20.51 -5.66
C ARG A 206 -9.08 -19.35 -4.68
N LEU A 207 -9.75 -18.22 -4.92
CA LEU A 207 -9.65 -17.03 -4.06
C LEU A 207 -10.20 -17.29 -2.66
N ARG A 208 -11.33 -18.01 -2.55
CA ARG A 208 -11.90 -18.42 -1.26
C ARG A 208 -10.97 -19.36 -0.51
N ARG A 209 -10.28 -20.28 -1.19
CA ARG A 209 -9.30 -21.18 -0.56
C ARG A 209 -8.13 -20.39 0.02
N GLU A 210 -7.61 -19.42 -0.71
CA GLU A 210 -6.56 -18.50 -0.25
C GLU A 210 -7.03 -17.61 0.92
N ALA A 211 -8.25 -17.07 0.85
CA ALA A 211 -8.85 -16.33 1.95
C ALA A 211 -9.03 -17.20 3.19
N THR A 212 -9.47 -18.45 3.02
CA THR A 212 -9.65 -19.42 4.11
C THR A 212 -8.32 -19.76 4.77
N SER A 213 -7.24 -19.96 4.01
CA SER A 213 -5.93 -20.26 4.60
C SER A 213 -5.37 -19.09 5.42
N ARG A 214 -5.72 -17.85 5.06
CA ARG A 214 -5.26 -16.64 5.77
C ARG A 214 -6.17 -16.25 6.94
N MET A 215 -7.48 -16.35 6.77
CA MET A 215 -8.49 -15.77 7.67
C MET A 215 -9.44 -16.78 8.31
N GLY A 216 -9.30 -18.08 8.02
CA GLY A 216 -10.21 -19.14 8.47
C GLY A 216 -10.56 -19.08 9.96
N PRO A 217 -9.57 -19.01 10.87
CA PRO A 217 -9.83 -18.92 12.31
C PRO A 217 -10.71 -17.74 12.75
N ALA A 218 -10.71 -16.64 11.99
CA ALA A 218 -11.50 -15.43 12.28
C ALA A 218 -12.99 -15.55 11.88
N GLY A 219 -13.40 -16.64 11.22
CA GLY A 219 -14.80 -16.91 10.88
C GLY A 219 -15.21 -16.56 9.45
N THR A 220 -16.48 -16.85 9.13
CA THR A 220 -17.01 -16.84 7.76
C THR A 220 -17.09 -15.43 7.17
N PRO A 221 -17.58 -14.39 7.87
CA PRO A 221 -17.60 -13.02 7.36
C PRO A 221 -16.20 -12.48 7.08
N ALA A 222 -15.21 -12.81 7.91
CA ALA A 222 -13.82 -12.40 7.70
C ALA A 222 -13.25 -13.02 6.41
N VAL A 223 -13.51 -14.32 6.19
CA VAL A 223 -13.15 -15.02 4.96
C VAL A 223 -13.88 -14.45 3.74
N ALA A 224 -15.18 -14.13 3.85
CA ALA A 224 -15.95 -13.53 2.75
C ALA A 224 -15.40 -12.16 2.34
N ARG A 225 -15.16 -11.26 3.31
CA ARG A 225 -14.53 -9.95 3.06
C ARG A 225 -13.14 -10.07 2.45
N ALA A 226 -12.33 -11.02 2.94
CA ALA A 226 -11.02 -11.27 2.38
C ALA A 226 -11.10 -11.85 0.95
N THR A 227 -12.07 -12.71 0.68
CA THR A 227 -12.32 -13.25 -0.67
C THR A 227 -12.68 -12.13 -1.64
N GLU A 228 -13.57 -11.21 -1.25
CA GLU A 228 -13.97 -10.08 -2.10
C GLU A 228 -12.80 -9.12 -2.37
N ARG A 229 -11.98 -8.80 -1.35
CA ARG A 229 -10.77 -7.99 -1.55
C ARG A 229 -9.77 -8.66 -2.49
N LEU A 230 -9.61 -9.98 -2.40
CA LEU A 230 -8.77 -10.73 -3.33
C LEU A 230 -9.36 -10.74 -4.74
N ARG A 231 -10.69 -10.78 -4.88
CA ARG A 231 -11.38 -10.67 -6.18
C ARG A 231 -11.20 -9.30 -6.80
N ASP A 232 -11.37 -8.22 -6.04
CA ASP A 232 -11.14 -6.85 -6.53
C ASP A 232 -9.70 -6.63 -7.00
N ARG A 233 -8.73 -7.16 -6.24
CA ARG A 233 -7.32 -7.17 -6.65
C ARG A 233 -7.13 -7.98 -7.92
N TRP A 234 -7.72 -9.17 -8.00
CA TRP A 234 -7.65 -10.02 -9.19
C TRP A 234 -8.21 -9.31 -10.42
N VAL A 235 -9.34 -8.60 -10.31
CA VAL A 235 -9.93 -7.79 -11.40
C VAL A 235 -8.96 -6.68 -11.82
N LYS A 236 -8.40 -5.94 -10.86
CA LYS A 236 -7.39 -4.90 -11.14
C LYS A 236 -6.22 -5.50 -11.92
N ASP A 237 -5.60 -6.54 -11.38
CA ASP A 237 -4.41 -7.18 -11.95
C ASP A 237 -4.70 -7.72 -13.37
N ARG A 238 -5.90 -8.27 -13.58
CA ARG A 238 -6.33 -8.78 -14.88
C ARG A 238 -6.57 -7.67 -15.91
N LEU A 239 -7.12 -6.53 -15.51
CA LEU A 239 -7.28 -5.35 -16.38
C LEU A 239 -5.91 -4.77 -16.78
N VAL A 240 -4.97 -4.71 -15.82
CA VAL A 240 -3.59 -4.30 -16.07
C VAL A 240 -2.90 -5.26 -17.04
N GLU A 241 -3.03 -6.56 -16.82
CA GLU A 241 -2.44 -7.57 -17.69
C GLU A 241 -3.00 -7.50 -19.11
N ARG A 242 -4.34 -7.41 -19.28
CA ARG A 242 -4.97 -7.29 -20.60
C ARG A 242 -4.55 -6.01 -21.31
N GLY A 243 -4.49 -4.88 -20.61
CA GLY A 243 -3.98 -3.62 -21.16
C GLY A 243 -2.53 -3.72 -21.62
N ARG A 244 -1.66 -4.30 -20.80
CA ARG A 244 -0.24 -4.51 -21.13
C ARG A 244 -0.08 -5.41 -22.35
N VAL A 245 -0.81 -6.54 -22.41
CA VAL A 245 -0.75 -7.46 -23.56
C VAL A 245 -1.25 -6.77 -24.83
N HIS A 246 -2.35 -6.02 -24.74
CA HIS A 246 -2.91 -5.25 -25.84
C HIS A 246 -1.92 -4.22 -26.38
N ALA A 247 -1.41 -3.34 -25.50
CA ALA A 247 -0.41 -2.34 -25.87
C ALA A 247 0.84 -2.95 -26.51
N ASN A 248 1.37 -4.03 -25.93
CA ASN A 248 2.52 -4.75 -26.47
C ASN A 248 2.26 -5.34 -27.86
N SER A 249 1.05 -5.87 -28.09
CA SER A 249 0.67 -6.41 -29.40
C SER A 249 0.61 -5.34 -30.50
N MET A 250 0.39 -4.09 -30.10
CA MET A 250 0.36 -2.92 -30.97
C MET A 250 1.72 -2.21 -31.08
N GLY A 251 2.78 -2.77 -30.48
CA GLY A 251 4.14 -2.21 -30.56
C GLY A 251 4.50 -1.19 -29.47
N PHE A 252 3.72 -1.08 -28.40
CA PHE A 252 3.96 -0.16 -27.28
C PHE A 252 4.56 -0.87 -26.07
N SER A 253 5.29 -0.15 -25.21
CA SER A 253 5.92 -0.73 -24.01
C SER A 253 4.93 -1.04 -22.89
N ASP A 254 3.88 -0.23 -22.80
CA ASP A 254 2.89 -0.24 -21.73
C ASP A 254 1.61 0.50 -22.15
N ILE A 255 0.60 0.44 -21.29
CA ILE A 255 -0.70 1.06 -21.54
C ILE A 255 -0.65 2.59 -21.48
N TYR A 256 0.32 3.18 -20.79
CA TYR A 256 0.44 4.64 -20.66
C TYR A 256 0.88 5.25 -21.98
N SER A 257 1.99 4.78 -22.55
CA SER A 257 2.49 5.19 -23.87
C SER A 257 1.45 4.95 -24.96
N PHE A 258 0.76 3.81 -24.94
CA PHE A 258 -0.32 3.50 -25.87
C PHE A 258 -1.48 4.51 -25.79
N THR A 259 -2.02 4.75 -24.59
CA THR A 259 -3.15 5.67 -24.42
C THR A 259 -2.78 7.12 -24.70
N LYS A 260 -1.52 7.52 -24.49
CA LYS A 260 -1.00 8.83 -24.90
C LYS A 260 -0.87 8.95 -26.42
N ALA A 261 -0.42 7.91 -27.11
CA ALA A 261 -0.40 7.90 -28.57
C ALA A 261 -1.82 8.02 -29.13
N MET A 262 -2.77 7.26 -28.58
CA MET A 262 -4.18 7.39 -28.98
C MET A 262 -4.75 8.78 -28.67
N ALA A 263 -4.32 9.40 -27.56
CA ALA A 263 -4.72 10.76 -27.23
C ALA A 263 -4.19 11.76 -28.27
N GLU A 264 -2.96 11.58 -28.76
CA GLU A 264 -2.42 12.39 -29.85
C GLU A 264 -3.25 12.27 -31.12
N HIS A 265 -3.63 11.04 -31.53
CA HIS A 265 -4.56 10.83 -32.64
C HIS A 265 -5.87 11.59 -32.43
N ALA A 266 -6.46 11.46 -31.24
CA ALA A 266 -7.72 12.13 -30.93
C ALA A 266 -7.58 13.65 -31.02
N VAL A 267 -6.55 14.25 -30.40
CA VAL A 267 -6.40 15.71 -30.44
C VAL A 267 -6.03 16.23 -31.83
N VAL A 268 -5.20 15.52 -32.60
CA VAL A 268 -4.82 15.86 -33.99
C VAL A 268 -6.02 15.77 -34.93
N GLU A 269 -6.88 14.77 -34.74
CA GLU A 269 -8.09 14.66 -35.57
C GLU A 269 -9.14 15.71 -35.17
N LEU A 270 -9.30 15.95 -33.86
CA LEU A 270 -10.40 16.73 -33.35
C LEU A 270 -10.13 18.24 -33.36
N HIS A 271 -8.88 18.73 -33.26
CA HIS A 271 -8.62 20.16 -32.96
C HIS A 271 -9.18 21.16 -33.98
N GLY A 272 -9.34 20.76 -35.25
CA GLY A 272 -9.89 21.64 -36.29
C GLY A 272 -9.03 22.88 -36.52
N ASP A 273 -9.57 24.06 -36.20
CA ASP A 273 -8.92 25.37 -36.36
C ASP A 273 -8.26 25.91 -35.07
N ILE A 274 -8.36 25.18 -33.96
CA ILE A 274 -7.65 25.48 -32.72
C ILE A 274 -6.14 25.28 -32.96
N PRO A 275 -5.28 26.29 -32.72
CA PRO A 275 -3.83 26.12 -32.81
C PRO A 275 -3.35 25.05 -31.83
N LEU A 276 -2.65 24.04 -32.33
CA LEU A 276 -2.25 22.86 -31.56
C LEU A 276 -0.73 22.68 -31.53
N SER A 277 -0.17 22.69 -30.32
CA SER A 277 1.19 22.24 -30.06
C SER A 277 1.19 21.00 -29.16
N ILE A 278 1.96 19.99 -29.51
CA ILE A 278 2.15 18.77 -28.72
C ILE A 278 3.56 18.80 -28.15
N VAL A 279 3.68 18.81 -26.83
CA VAL A 279 4.97 18.67 -26.13
C VAL A 279 5.09 17.24 -25.64
N ARG A 280 6.17 16.57 -26.00
CA ARG A 280 6.49 15.18 -25.65
C ARG A 280 7.74 15.15 -24.77
N PRO A 281 7.59 15.18 -23.44
CA PRO A 281 8.70 14.98 -22.54
C PRO A 281 9.18 13.53 -22.58
N SER A 282 10.49 13.32 -22.42
CA SER A 282 11.06 12.01 -22.07
C SER A 282 10.84 11.69 -20.58
N ILE A 283 11.68 10.87 -19.95
CA ILE A 283 11.51 10.51 -18.53
C ILE A 283 11.78 11.77 -17.69
N ILE A 284 10.70 12.33 -17.13
CA ILE A 284 10.78 13.52 -16.28
C ILE A 284 11.24 13.11 -14.89
N GLU A 285 12.41 13.60 -14.49
CA GLU A 285 12.97 13.37 -13.16
C GLU A 285 13.08 14.69 -12.38
N SER A 286 13.61 14.63 -11.16
CA SER A 286 13.67 15.78 -10.24
C SER A 286 14.18 17.05 -10.91
N ALA A 287 13.62 18.21 -10.55
CA ALA A 287 14.08 19.49 -11.07
C ALA A 287 15.58 19.70 -10.78
N LEU A 288 16.30 20.24 -11.76
CA LEU A 288 17.70 20.60 -11.59
C LEU A 288 17.83 21.79 -10.62
N ALA A 289 17.05 22.84 -10.84
CA ALA A 289 17.14 24.09 -10.10
C ALA A 289 15.79 24.62 -9.62
N GLU A 290 14.71 24.49 -10.39
CA GLU A 290 13.45 25.20 -10.09
C GLU A 290 12.22 24.27 -9.99
N PRO A 291 11.31 24.47 -9.01
CA PRO A 291 11.23 25.54 -8.02
C PRO A 291 12.33 25.51 -6.95
N PHE A 292 12.95 24.35 -6.74
CA PHE A 292 14.21 24.18 -6.01
C PHE A 292 14.89 22.90 -6.49
N ALA A 293 16.22 22.81 -6.32
CA ALA A 293 16.99 21.63 -6.71
C ALA A 293 16.48 20.36 -6.01
N GLY A 294 16.13 19.35 -6.80
CA GLY A 294 15.58 18.11 -6.27
C GLY A 294 14.07 18.17 -5.98
N TRP A 295 13.34 19.14 -6.53
CA TRP A 295 11.88 19.09 -6.52
C TRP A 295 11.39 17.89 -7.32
N LEU A 296 10.69 16.98 -6.64
CA LEU A 296 10.13 15.76 -7.20
C LEU A 296 8.88 15.38 -6.41
N GLU A 297 7.83 14.94 -7.09
CA GLU A 297 6.59 14.54 -6.45
C GLU A 297 6.08 13.20 -7.00
N GLY A 298 5.95 12.24 -6.10
CA GLY A 298 5.67 10.85 -6.43
C GLY A 298 6.91 9.97 -6.37
N PHE A 299 6.68 8.66 -6.35
CA PHE A 299 7.71 7.64 -6.26
C PHE A 299 7.35 6.53 -7.26
N ARG A 300 7.48 6.82 -8.56
CA ARG A 300 6.79 6.10 -9.65
C ARG A 300 7.64 5.84 -10.89
N MET A 301 8.67 6.64 -11.16
CA MET A 301 9.50 6.52 -12.36
C MET A 301 10.80 5.76 -12.02
N ALA A 302 11.97 6.38 -12.09
CA ALA A 302 13.23 5.67 -11.80
C ALA A 302 13.48 5.45 -10.30
N GLU A 303 12.78 6.16 -9.41
CA GLU A 303 13.11 6.18 -7.98
C GLU A 303 13.03 4.80 -7.31
N PRO A 304 12.00 3.95 -7.56
CA PRO A 304 11.97 2.58 -7.05
C PRO A 304 13.16 1.74 -7.49
N LEU A 305 13.63 1.92 -8.73
CA LEU A 305 14.77 1.19 -9.28
C LEU A 305 16.08 1.64 -8.60
N ILE A 306 16.29 2.96 -8.45
CA ILE A 306 17.45 3.55 -7.79
C ILE A 306 17.56 3.08 -6.33
N LEU A 307 16.44 3.07 -5.58
CA LEU A 307 16.45 2.55 -4.21
C LEU A 307 16.64 1.04 -4.16
N ALA A 308 16.07 0.29 -5.09
CA ALA A 308 16.24 -1.16 -5.14
C ALA A 308 17.69 -1.54 -5.44
N PHE A 309 18.40 -0.73 -6.24
CA PHE A 309 19.84 -0.80 -6.42
C PHE A 309 20.58 -0.52 -5.10
N GLY A 310 20.36 0.64 -4.48
CA GLY A 310 21.04 1.02 -3.24
C GLY A 310 20.75 0.10 -2.04
N ARG A 311 19.59 -0.57 -2.02
CA ARG A 311 19.18 -1.55 -1.00
C ARG A 311 19.59 -2.99 -1.32
N ASN A 312 20.25 -3.22 -2.46
CA ASN A 312 20.61 -4.55 -2.94
C ASN A 312 19.39 -5.51 -3.04
N ILE A 313 18.21 -4.95 -3.34
CA ILE A 313 17.00 -5.72 -3.67
C ILE A 313 17.19 -6.33 -5.06
N LEU A 314 17.67 -5.52 -6.01
CA LEU A 314 18.06 -5.94 -7.34
C LEU A 314 19.56 -6.17 -7.38
N ARG A 315 19.96 -7.45 -7.36
CA ARG A 315 21.38 -7.84 -7.46
C ARG A 315 21.94 -7.67 -8.88
N ASP A 316 21.06 -7.63 -9.87
CA ASP A 316 21.37 -7.43 -11.28
C ASP A 316 20.15 -6.81 -11.96
N PHE A 317 20.33 -6.19 -13.14
CA PHE A 317 19.23 -5.61 -13.91
C PHE A 317 19.47 -5.70 -15.42
N SER A 318 18.39 -5.88 -16.19
CA SER A 318 18.46 -5.94 -17.65
C SER A 318 18.55 -4.55 -18.24
N GLY A 319 19.30 -4.44 -19.34
CA GLY A 319 19.34 -3.22 -20.14
C GLY A 319 20.44 -3.31 -21.18
N LEU A 320 20.34 -2.46 -22.20
CA LEU A 320 21.39 -2.28 -23.18
C LEU A 320 22.36 -1.21 -22.63
N PRO A 321 23.59 -1.57 -22.18
CA PRO A 321 24.48 -0.60 -21.53
C PRO A 321 24.84 0.59 -22.43
N ASP A 322 24.85 0.37 -23.74
CA ASP A 322 25.17 1.38 -24.74
C ASP A 322 23.97 2.18 -25.24
N SER A 323 22.73 1.77 -24.93
CA SER A 323 21.54 2.52 -25.35
C SER A 323 21.41 3.85 -24.61
N LEU A 324 20.76 4.79 -25.26
CA LEU A 324 20.45 6.09 -24.67
C LEU A 324 19.18 5.99 -23.85
N LEU A 325 19.28 6.30 -22.55
CA LEU A 325 18.13 6.47 -21.69
C LEU A 325 17.82 7.95 -21.58
N ASP A 326 16.69 8.35 -22.16
CA ASP A 326 16.34 9.74 -22.31
C ASP A 326 15.65 10.28 -21.04
N VAL A 327 16.41 10.99 -20.21
CA VAL A 327 15.96 11.64 -18.97
C VAL A 327 15.96 13.16 -19.17
N ILE A 328 15.01 13.87 -18.57
CA ILE A 328 14.93 15.33 -18.62
C ILE A 328 14.52 15.91 -17.25
N PRO A 329 15.22 16.94 -16.73
CA PRO A 329 14.80 17.61 -15.49
C PRO A 329 13.44 18.32 -15.65
N ALA A 330 12.62 18.26 -14.61
CA ALA A 330 11.26 18.82 -14.64
C ALA A 330 11.19 20.32 -15.00
N ASP A 331 12.13 21.14 -14.52
CA ASP A 331 12.21 22.56 -14.85
C ASP A 331 12.46 22.83 -16.33
N PHE A 332 13.22 21.98 -17.01
CA PHE A 332 13.44 22.08 -18.45
C PHE A 332 12.16 21.78 -19.23
N VAL A 333 11.36 20.82 -18.76
CA VAL A 333 10.06 20.52 -19.34
C VAL A 333 9.08 21.68 -19.13
N VAL A 334 9.02 22.25 -17.92
CA VAL A 334 8.19 23.43 -17.62
C VAL A 334 8.55 24.58 -18.55
N ASN A 335 9.84 24.90 -18.67
CA ASN A 335 10.31 25.99 -19.51
C ASN A 335 10.04 25.73 -21.00
N THR A 336 10.15 24.48 -21.45
CA THR A 336 9.74 24.10 -22.82
C THR A 336 8.25 24.32 -23.04
N VAL A 337 7.40 23.90 -22.10
CA VAL A 337 5.94 24.09 -22.19
C VAL A 337 5.58 25.58 -22.27
N LEU A 338 6.19 26.43 -21.45
CA LEU A 338 5.94 27.88 -21.47
C LEU A 338 6.48 28.53 -22.74
N ALA A 339 7.66 28.12 -23.21
CA ALA A 339 8.21 28.59 -24.47
C ALA A 339 7.30 28.22 -25.65
N VAL A 340 6.77 26.99 -25.67
CA VAL A 340 5.81 26.54 -26.68
C VAL A 340 4.51 27.33 -26.56
N ALA A 341 3.95 27.47 -25.35
CA ALA A 341 2.72 28.23 -25.11
C ALA A 341 2.79 29.67 -25.65
N ALA A 342 3.94 30.31 -25.51
CA ALA A 342 4.24 31.65 -26.02
C ALA A 342 4.39 31.75 -27.55
N ASN A 343 4.47 30.62 -28.26
CA ASN A 343 4.71 30.55 -29.70
C ASN A 343 3.66 29.66 -30.39
N PRO A 344 2.39 30.12 -30.47
CA PRO A 344 1.35 29.37 -31.18
C PRO A 344 1.72 29.11 -32.64
N PRO A 345 1.37 27.94 -33.20
CA PRO A 345 1.52 27.67 -34.63
C PRO A 345 0.80 28.74 -35.46
N PRO A 346 1.46 29.28 -36.52
CA PRO A 346 0.84 30.31 -37.36
C PRO A 346 -0.19 29.74 -38.34
N ASP A 347 -0.24 28.43 -38.50
CA ASP A 347 -1.18 27.70 -39.36
C ASP A 347 -2.01 26.71 -38.55
N ALA A 348 -3.04 26.14 -39.16
CA ALA A 348 -3.87 25.11 -38.54
C ALA A 348 -3.18 23.74 -38.45
N LYS A 349 -1.88 23.62 -38.74
CA LYS A 349 -1.19 22.32 -38.66
C LYS A 349 -0.60 22.14 -37.26
N PRO A 350 -0.71 20.96 -36.65
CA PRO A 350 -0.10 20.71 -35.35
C PRO A 350 1.42 20.85 -35.43
N ARG A 351 2.04 21.26 -34.31
CA ARG A 351 3.50 21.25 -34.13
C ARG A 351 3.87 20.34 -32.97
N VAL A 352 4.89 19.51 -33.14
CA VAL A 352 5.36 18.56 -32.13
C VAL A 352 6.73 18.99 -31.62
N TYR A 353 6.95 18.87 -30.32
CA TYR A 353 8.18 19.29 -29.64
C TYR A 353 8.64 18.18 -28.68
N HIS A 354 9.83 17.62 -28.89
CA HIS A 354 10.43 16.67 -27.95
C HIS A 354 11.22 17.41 -26.87
N ALA A 355 10.72 17.38 -25.63
CA ALA A 355 11.47 17.83 -24.46
C ALA A 355 12.31 16.64 -23.94
N ALA A 356 13.43 16.39 -24.64
CA ALA A 356 14.30 15.23 -24.46
C ALA A 356 15.77 15.67 -24.46
N SER A 357 16.66 14.86 -23.89
CA SER A 357 18.10 15.12 -23.80
C SER A 357 18.91 14.34 -24.82
N GLY A 358 18.47 13.17 -25.28
CA GLY A 358 19.31 12.19 -25.99
C GLY A 358 20.04 12.69 -27.23
N SER A 359 19.44 13.59 -28.02
CA SER A 359 20.07 14.16 -29.22
C SER A 359 21.10 15.25 -28.93
N ARG A 360 21.04 15.89 -27.75
CA ARG A 360 21.77 17.13 -27.43
C ARG A 360 22.70 17.01 -26.23
N ASN A 361 22.33 16.21 -25.24
CA ASN A 361 23.12 15.85 -24.06
C ASN A 361 22.94 14.35 -23.75
N PRO A 362 23.55 13.45 -24.57
CA PRO A 362 23.27 12.01 -24.53
C PRO A 362 23.63 11.35 -23.19
N LEU A 363 22.69 10.58 -22.65
CA LEU A 363 22.87 9.78 -21.44
C LEU A 363 22.80 8.29 -21.75
N ARG A 364 23.96 7.61 -21.71
CA ARG A 364 24.00 6.14 -21.85
C ARG A 364 23.56 5.47 -20.57
N PHE A 365 22.84 4.35 -20.68
CA PHE A 365 22.36 3.60 -19.52
C PHE A 365 23.50 3.20 -18.56
N ARG A 366 24.65 2.76 -19.10
CA ARG A 366 25.83 2.43 -18.30
C ARG A 366 26.30 3.58 -17.42
N ARG A 367 26.25 4.83 -17.91
CA ARG A 367 26.66 6.00 -17.12
C ARG A 367 25.80 6.14 -15.86
N ILE A 368 24.49 5.95 -15.95
CA ILE A 368 23.59 6.04 -14.79
C ILE A 368 23.96 4.99 -13.73
N VAL A 369 24.26 3.77 -14.15
CA VAL A 369 24.66 2.68 -13.25
C VAL A 369 26.00 2.98 -12.58
N ASP A 370 26.96 3.53 -13.33
CA ASP A 370 28.26 3.92 -12.80
C ASP A 370 28.11 5.07 -11.78
N GLU A 371 27.32 6.10 -12.09
CA GLU A 371 27.01 7.20 -11.17
C GLU A 371 26.31 6.69 -9.89
N ALA A 372 25.32 5.82 -10.03
CA ALA A 372 24.61 5.23 -8.89
C ALA A 372 25.57 4.39 -8.02
N ARG A 373 26.46 3.62 -8.64
CA ARG A 373 27.48 2.84 -7.93
C ARG A 373 28.41 3.75 -7.14
N THR A 374 28.92 4.82 -7.75
CA THR A 374 29.76 5.80 -7.07
C THR A 374 29.02 6.39 -5.87
N TYR A 375 27.82 6.92 -6.09
CA TYR A 375 27.01 7.56 -5.05
C TYR A 375 26.75 6.64 -3.86
N PHE A 376 26.26 5.42 -4.09
CA PHE A 376 25.92 4.50 -3.00
C PHE A 376 27.14 3.82 -2.37
N THR A 377 28.30 3.86 -3.01
CA THR A 377 29.56 3.43 -2.38
C THR A 377 30.02 4.47 -1.35
N GLU A 378 29.89 5.76 -1.67
CA GLU A 378 30.20 6.86 -0.75
C GLU A 378 29.11 7.08 0.30
N HIS A 379 27.85 6.80 -0.06
CA HIS A 379 26.66 6.99 0.78
C HIS A 379 25.84 5.71 0.93
N PRO A 380 26.38 4.65 1.55
CA PRO A 380 25.69 3.37 1.65
C PRO A 380 24.37 3.50 2.42
N LEU A 381 23.32 2.92 1.85
CA LEU A 381 22.08 2.71 2.59
C LEU A 381 22.31 1.69 3.71
N ARG A 382 21.51 1.80 4.76
CA ARG A 382 21.60 0.91 5.92
C ARG A 382 20.37 0.03 5.99
N ASP A 383 20.57 -1.22 6.39
CA ASP A 383 19.49 -2.14 6.66
C ASP A 383 18.79 -1.83 8.00
N ARG A 384 17.85 -2.69 8.39
CA ARG A 384 17.08 -2.53 9.64
C ARG A 384 17.95 -2.60 10.91
N TYR A 385 19.15 -3.15 10.83
CA TYR A 385 20.10 -3.28 11.93
C TYR A 385 21.17 -2.18 11.93
N GLY A 386 21.07 -1.23 11.00
CA GLY A 386 22.06 -0.17 10.84
C GLY A 386 23.32 -0.61 10.10
N GLN A 387 23.37 -1.83 9.56
CA GLN A 387 24.51 -2.33 8.79
C GLN A 387 24.51 -1.69 7.40
N ALA A 388 25.68 -1.22 6.95
CA ALA A 388 25.83 -0.67 5.61
C ALA A 388 25.64 -1.76 4.54
N ILE A 389 24.84 -1.45 3.52
CA ILE A 389 24.54 -2.33 2.40
C ILE A 389 25.52 -2.04 1.27
N GLY A 390 26.21 -3.09 0.79
CA GLY A 390 27.10 -2.99 -0.36
C GLY A 390 26.33 -2.83 -1.68
N THR A 391 26.93 -2.13 -2.64
CA THR A 391 26.36 -1.90 -3.96
C THR A 391 26.47 -3.16 -4.85
N PRO A 392 25.42 -3.53 -5.60
CA PRO A 392 25.46 -4.67 -6.48
C PRO A 392 26.30 -4.41 -7.74
N SER A 393 26.87 -5.47 -8.32
CA SER A 393 27.49 -5.44 -9.64
C SER A 393 26.49 -5.89 -10.70
N TRP A 394 26.24 -5.05 -11.71
CA TRP A 394 25.33 -5.38 -12.80
C TRP A 394 26.10 -5.99 -13.97
N THR A 395 25.60 -7.11 -14.47
CA THR A 395 26.16 -7.83 -15.63
C THR A 395 25.32 -7.67 -16.88
N TYR A 396 24.22 -6.92 -16.79
CA TYR A 396 23.25 -6.68 -17.86
C TYR A 396 22.67 -7.97 -18.49
N PRO A 397 22.18 -8.92 -17.68
CA PRO A 397 21.53 -10.12 -18.17
C PRO A 397 20.25 -9.78 -18.95
N THR A 398 19.80 -10.68 -19.79
CA THR A 398 18.53 -10.51 -20.49
C THR A 398 17.36 -10.54 -19.49
N ARG A 399 16.26 -9.86 -19.83
CA ARG A 399 15.04 -9.86 -19.00
C ARG A 399 14.50 -11.27 -18.74
N GLN A 400 14.62 -12.18 -19.72
CA GLN A 400 14.19 -13.57 -19.58
C GLN A 400 15.04 -14.35 -18.57
N GLU A 401 16.37 -14.18 -18.60
CA GLU A 401 17.27 -14.82 -17.64
C GLU A 401 16.98 -14.35 -16.21
N MET A 402 16.81 -13.05 -16.01
CA MET A 402 16.47 -12.51 -14.69
C MET A 402 15.12 -12.99 -14.18
N ALA A 403 14.08 -12.93 -15.02
CA ALA A 403 12.76 -13.40 -14.66
C ALA A 403 12.77 -14.89 -14.27
N THR A 404 13.56 -15.71 -14.99
CA THR A 404 13.70 -17.14 -14.70
C THR A 404 14.44 -17.38 -13.39
N ARG A 405 15.56 -16.69 -13.14
CA ARG A 405 16.31 -16.76 -11.87
C ARG A 405 15.44 -16.35 -10.68
N ALA A 406 14.76 -15.21 -10.80
CA ALA A 406 13.92 -14.68 -9.74
C ALA A 406 12.71 -15.57 -9.42
N ARG A 407 12.02 -16.11 -10.43
CA ARG A 407 10.93 -17.08 -10.24
C ARG A 407 11.42 -18.39 -9.60
N THR A 408 12.60 -18.86 -10.00
CA THR A 408 13.19 -20.08 -9.43
C THR A 408 13.53 -19.86 -7.96
N ALA A 409 14.14 -18.73 -7.61
CA ALA A 409 14.42 -18.37 -6.22
C ALA A 409 13.13 -18.24 -5.40
N LEU A 410 12.08 -17.61 -5.95
CA LEU A 410 10.80 -17.45 -5.27
C LEU A 410 10.18 -18.81 -4.92
N ARG A 411 10.16 -19.76 -5.87
CA ARG A 411 9.67 -21.13 -5.63
C ARG A 411 10.44 -21.85 -4.52
N VAL A 412 11.75 -21.66 -4.46
CA VAL A 412 12.60 -22.25 -3.40
C VAL A 412 12.23 -21.67 -2.04
N VAL A 413 12.06 -20.35 -1.95
CA VAL A 413 11.66 -19.66 -0.71
C VAL A 413 10.25 -20.07 -0.28
N GLU A 414 9.30 -20.17 -1.21
CA GLU A 414 7.93 -20.64 -0.93
C GLU A 414 7.92 -22.08 -0.41
N ALA A 415 8.74 -22.96 -1.00
CA ALA A 415 8.88 -24.35 -0.54
C ALA A 415 9.51 -24.42 0.87
N ALA A 416 10.53 -23.62 1.15
CA ALA A 416 11.15 -23.53 2.47
C ALA A 416 10.17 -23.00 3.51
N GLN A 417 9.41 -21.95 3.19
CA GLN A 417 8.40 -21.38 4.06
C GLN A 417 7.28 -22.39 4.35
N TRP A 418 6.79 -23.08 3.32
CA TRP A 418 5.80 -24.15 3.46
C TRP A 418 6.27 -25.26 4.42
N PHE A 419 7.56 -25.55 4.46
CA PHE A 419 8.17 -26.52 5.37
C PHE A 419 8.27 -25.97 6.81
N VAL A 420 8.76 -24.74 6.97
CA VAL A 420 8.88 -24.07 8.28
C VAL A 420 7.52 -23.91 8.96
N GLU A 421 6.46 -23.56 8.23
CA GLU A 421 5.09 -23.44 8.74
C GLU A 421 4.46 -24.77 9.22
N ARG A 422 5.13 -25.91 8.97
CA ARG A 422 4.70 -27.25 9.43
C ARG A 422 5.45 -27.75 10.65
N LEU A 423 6.50 -27.06 11.10
CA LEU A 423 7.24 -27.43 12.30
C LEU A 423 6.54 -26.88 13.56
N PRO A 424 6.64 -27.56 14.71
CA PRO A 424 6.06 -27.09 15.97
C PRO A 424 6.67 -25.75 16.41
N LEU A 425 5.85 -24.86 16.96
CA LEU A 425 6.21 -23.48 17.28
C LEU A 425 7.29 -23.39 18.38
N GLY A 426 8.32 -22.59 18.13
CA GLY A 426 9.36 -22.18 19.09
C GLY A 426 9.97 -20.86 18.64
N ALA A 427 10.55 -20.08 19.57
CA ALA A 427 11.06 -18.72 19.27
C ALA A 427 12.05 -18.69 18.10
N SER A 428 12.91 -19.70 17.96
CA SER A 428 13.88 -19.80 16.86
C SER A 428 13.25 -20.09 15.49
N ILE A 429 12.08 -20.74 15.45
CA ILE A 429 11.37 -21.04 14.20
C ILE A 429 10.64 -19.78 13.68
N ALA A 430 10.19 -18.91 14.60
CA ALA A 430 9.60 -17.62 14.26
C ALA A 430 10.61 -16.71 13.54
N GLU A 431 11.85 -16.64 14.03
CA GLU A 431 12.93 -15.85 13.41
C GLU A 431 13.25 -16.33 11.98
N VAL A 432 13.36 -17.64 11.76
CA VAL A 432 13.59 -18.21 10.42
C VAL A 432 12.42 -17.92 9.47
N SER A 433 11.19 -18.03 9.98
CA SER A 433 9.99 -17.67 9.21
C SER A 433 9.98 -16.20 8.81
N ASP A 434 10.37 -15.30 9.72
CA ASP A 434 10.44 -13.85 9.44
C ASP A 434 11.49 -13.53 8.38
N ASP A 435 12.66 -14.19 8.42
CA ASP A 435 13.70 -14.01 7.41
C ASP A 435 13.30 -14.57 6.04
N LEU A 436 12.64 -15.73 5.99
CA LEU A 436 12.08 -16.28 4.73
C LEU A 436 10.99 -15.38 4.15
N ASN A 437 10.12 -14.80 4.99
CA ASN A 437 9.13 -13.82 4.56
C ASN A 437 9.79 -12.57 3.99
N ALA A 438 10.81 -12.04 4.67
CA ALA A 438 11.55 -10.87 4.20
C ALA A 438 12.23 -11.11 2.85
N GLU A 439 12.81 -12.30 2.66
CA GLU A 439 13.43 -12.71 1.41
C GLU A 439 12.40 -12.93 0.29
N ARG A 440 11.24 -13.54 0.60
CA ARG A 440 10.13 -13.67 -0.35
C ARG A 440 9.68 -12.31 -0.84
N GLU A 441 9.42 -11.37 0.07
CA GLU A 441 9.04 -10.01 -0.27
C GLU A 441 10.13 -9.29 -1.08
N ARG A 442 11.41 -9.51 -0.77
CA ARG A 442 12.52 -8.95 -1.54
C ARG A 442 12.48 -9.44 -2.99
N LEU A 443 12.29 -10.75 -3.20
CA LEU A 443 12.22 -11.36 -4.51
C LEU A 443 10.97 -10.92 -5.28
N GLU A 444 9.80 -10.90 -4.64
CA GLU A 444 8.54 -10.40 -5.23
C GLU A 444 8.69 -8.95 -5.70
N ARG A 445 9.26 -8.08 -4.85
CA ARG A 445 9.56 -6.69 -5.22
C ARG A 445 10.51 -6.62 -6.42
N GLY A 446 11.58 -7.43 -6.42
CA GLY A 446 12.53 -7.50 -7.52
C GLY A 446 11.86 -7.91 -8.85
N VAL A 447 11.05 -8.97 -8.83
CA VAL A 447 10.30 -9.44 -10.01
C VAL A 447 9.39 -8.35 -10.55
N ASN A 448 8.65 -7.66 -9.67
CA ASN A 448 7.74 -6.59 -10.07
C ASN A 448 8.50 -5.43 -10.75
N LEU A 449 9.64 -5.01 -10.19
CA LEU A 449 10.46 -3.95 -10.78
C LEU A 449 11.01 -4.35 -12.16
N ILE A 450 11.48 -5.58 -12.33
CA ILE A 450 11.95 -6.11 -13.62
C ILE A 450 10.81 -6.14 -14.65
N GLN A 451 9.59 -6.47 -14.22
CA GLN A 451 8.44 -6.51 -15.10
C GLN A 451 7.98 -5.12 -15.54
N LEU A 452 7.94 -4.15 -14.63
CA LEU A 452 7.47 -2.79 -14.90
C LEU A 452 8.49 -1.95 -15.67
N TYR A 453 9.75 -1.96 -15.25
CA TYR A 453 10.77 -1.04 -15.78
C TYR A 453 11.68 -1.65 -16.84
N GLY A 454 11.77 -2.98 -16.93
CA GLY A 454 12.72 -3.65 -17.81
C GLY A 454 12.52 -3.37 -19.31
N VAL A 455 11.35 -2.89 -19.74
CA VAL A 455 11.11 -2.51 -21.14
C VAL A 455 11.83 -1.21 -21.51
N TYR A 456 11.86 -0.24 -20.59
CA TYR A 456 12.46 1.07 -20.84
C TYR A 456 13.99 1.04 -20.95
N THR A 457 14.64 0.03 -20.34
CA THR A 457 16.09 -0.18 -20.47
C THR A 457 16.49 -0.94 -21.73
N GLU A 458 15.51 -1.40 -22.51
CA GLU A 458 15.68 -2.07 -23.81
C GLU A 458 15.25 -1.17 -24.99
N VAL A 459 14.75 0.03 -24.71
CA VAL A 459 14.43 1.04 -25.74
C VAL A 459 15.75 1.55 -26.33
N ASP A 460 15.84 1.50 -27.66
CA ASP A 460 17.02 1.91 -28.42
C ASP A 460 16.61 2.96 -29.47
N CYS A 461 16.26 4.15 -28.96
CA CYS A 461 15.81 5.27 -29.79
C CYS A 461 16.48 6.58 -29.37
N ILE A 462 16.49 7.53 -30.30
CA ILE A 462 16.96 8.90 -30.10
C ILE A 462 15.83 9.83 -30.48
N PHE A 463 15.34 10.62 -29.53
CA PHE A 463 14.31 11.61 -29.83
C PHE A 463 14.93 12.82 -30.53
N ASP A 464 14.48 13.11 -31.75
CA ASP A 464 14.87 14.32 -32.48
C ASP A 464 14.33 15.55 -31.73
N THR A 465 15.15 16.58 -31.50
CA THR A 465 14.77 17.79 -30.73
C THR A 465 14.90 19.07 -31.56
N ARG A 466 14.88 18.96 -32.89
CA ARG A 466 15.09 20.10 -33.80
C ARG A 466 14.13 21.26 -33.55
N ASN A 467 12.85 21.00 -33.30
CA ASN A 467 11.86 22.06 -33.08
C ASN A 467 12.09 22.79 -31.75
N VAL A 468 12.40 22.05 -30.67
CA VAL A 468 12.77 22.67 -29.38
C VAL A 468 14.08 23.44 -29.48
N THR A 469 15.07 22.91 -30.20
CA THR A 469 16.36 23.58 -30.42
C THR A 469 16.17 24.86 -31.22
N ALA A 470 15.39 24.83 -32.30
CA ALA A 470 15.07 26.01 -33.10
C ALA A 470 14.30 27.07 -32.29
N LEU A 471 13.46 26.65 -31.34
CA LEU A 471 12.77 27.55 -30.42
C LEU A 471 13.77 28.21 -29.45
N TRP A 472 14.66 27.43 -28.85
CA TRP A 472 15.73 27.93 -27.98
C TRP A 472 16.63 28.97 -28.65
N GLU A 473 17.04 28.69 -29.90
CA GLU A 473 17.88 29.57 -30.71
C GLU A 473 17.21 30.91 -31.04
N LYS A 474 15.87 30.95 -31.07
CA LYS A 474 15.09 32.20 -31.24
C LYS A 474 14.81 32.92 -29.92
N THR A 475 14.91 32.26 -28.78
CA THR A 475 14.70 32.88 -27.46
C THR A 475 15.79 33.91 -27.16
N PRO A 476 15.45 35.16 -26.77
CA PRO A 476 16.45 36.16 -26.43
C PRO A 476 17.33 35.76 -25.24
N ALA A 477 18.59 36.19 -25.23
CA ALA A 477 19.56 35.80 -24.21
C ALA A 477 19.14 36.14 -22.77
N ALA A 478 18.40 37.23 -22.56
CA ALA A 478 17.84 37.58 -21.26
C ALA A 478 16.82 36.54 -20.76
N GLU A 479 15.93 36.09 -21.64
CA GLU A 479 14.92 35.08 -21.31
C GLU A 479 15.50 33.68 -21.20
N ARG A 480 16.58 33.36 -21.94
CA ARG A 480 17.29 32.08 -21.79
C ARG A 480 17.80 31.83 -20.37
N LYS A 481 18.12 32.90 -19.63
CA LYS A 481 18.50 32.81 -18.20
C LYS A 481 17.31 32.52 -17.31
N THR A 482 16.15 33.10 -17.62
CA THR A 482 14.92 32.92 -16.84
C THR A 482 14.23 31.60 -17.16
N PHE A 483 14.27 31.16 -18.42
CA PHE A 483 13.62 29.96 -18.92
C PHE A 483 14.65 29.07 -19.63
N PRO A 484 15.62 28.46 -18.90
CA PRO A 484 16.54 27.50 -19.50
C PRO A 484 15.78 26.22 -19.88
N PHE A 485 15.87 25.82 -21.15
CA PHE A 485 15.30 24.56 -21.63
C PHE A 485 16.20 23.83 -22.64
N ASP A 486 17.48 24.17 -22.70
CA ASP A 486 18.48 23.50 -23.52
C ASP A 486 19.26 22.44 -22.70
N PRO A 487 19.10 21.13 -22.99
CA PRO A 487 19.78 20.07 -22.26
C PRO A 487 21.31 20.18 -22.18
N ALA A 488 21.97 20.93 -23.08
CA ALA A 488 23.42 21.14 -23.04
C ALA A 488 23.88 22.01 -21.84
N LEU A 489 22.95 22.61 -21.10
CA LEU A 489 23.24 23.52 -19.99
C LEU A 489 23.56 22.83 -18.66
N TYR A 490 23.42 21.51 -18.55
CA TYR A 490 23.68 20.79 -17.31
C TYR A 490 24.61 19.59 -17.51
N ASP A 491 25.38 19.30 -16.47
CA ASP A 491 26.22 18.12 -16.39
C ASP A 491 25.51 16.98 -15.66
N TRP A 492 25.60 15.77 -16.21
CA TRP A 492 24.95 14.59 -15.66
C TRP A 492 25.53 14.17 -14.31
N THR A 493 26.83 14.33 -14.09
CA THR A 493 27.47 13.94 -12.82
C THR A 493 26.97 14.85 -11.71
N HIS A 494 26.94 16.16 -11.91
CA HIS A 494 26.30 17.09 -10.97
C HIS A 494 24.82 16.75 -10.74
N TYR A 495 24.05 16.54 -11.82
CA TYR A 495 22.63 16.23 -11.70
C TYR A 495 22.37 14.97 -10.88
N PHE A 496 23.13 13.89 -11.10
CA PHE A 496 22.92 12.64 -10.38
C PHE A 496 23.47 12.66 -8.96
N GLN A 497 24.72 13.08 -8.78
CA GLN A 497 25.42 13.04 -7.49
C GLN A 497 24.87 14.07 -6.49
N ASP A 498 24.59 15.30 -6.94
CA ASP A 498 24.25 16.41 -6.05
C ASP A 498 22.75 16.67 -5.95
N VAL A 499 21.97 16.30 -6.98
CA VAL A 499 20.54 16.65 -7.05
C VAL A 499 19.64 15.42 -6.94
N HIS A 500 19.70 14.51 -7.91
CA HIS A 500 18.71 13.46 -8.08
C HIS A 500 18.83 12.32 -7.06
N PHE A 501 19.99 11.66 -6.94
CA PHE A 501 20.14 10.56 -5.97
C PHE A 501 19.95 11.00 -4.50
N PRO A 502 20.50 12.14 -4.04
CA PRO A 502 20.21 12.66 -2.71
C PRO A 502 18.71 12.88 -2.48
N THR A 503 18.01 13.38 -3.50
CA THR A 503 16.55 13.59 -3.46
C THR A 503 15.81 12.26 -3.30
N VAL A 504 16.14 11.25 -4.09
CA VAL A 504 15.53 9.90 -4.00
C VAL A 504 15.72 9.30 -2.60
N VAL A 505 16.93 9.40 -2.03
CA VAL A 505 17.21 8.91 -0.67
C VAL A 505 16.44 9.71 0.39
N ARG A 506 16.39 11.04 0.28
CA ARG A 506 15.62 11.92 1.18
C ARG A 506 14.13 11.59 1.14
N MET A 507 13.56 11.46 -0.06
CA MET A 507 12.15 11.10 -0.26
C MET A 507 11.85 9.72 0.31
N SER A 508 12.74 8.74 0.13
CA SER A 508 12.58 7.42 0.74
C SER A 508 12.47 7.49 2.27
N ARG A 509 13.31 8.31 2.92
CA ARG A 509 13.28 8.49 4.38
C ARG A 509 11.99 9.18 4.82
N ALA A 510 11.57 10.23 4.11
CA ALA A 510 10.33 10.96 4.38
C ALA A 510 9.09 10.08 4.15
N GLU A 511 9.06 9.30 3.08
CA GLU A 511 7.99 8.35 2.79
C GLU A 511 7.98 7.20 3.81
N THR A 512 9.15 6.70 4.23
CA THR A 512 9.23 5.72 5.32
C THR A 512 8.73 6.31 6.64
N ALA A 513 8.99 7.60 6.92
CA ALA A 513 8.49 8.30 8.10
C ALA A 513 6.97 8.56 8.04
N ALA A 514 6.45 8.99 6.88
CA ALA A 514 5.01 9.19 6.65
C ALA A 514 4.25 7.85 6.65
N ARG A 515 4.83 6.81 6.04
CA ARG A 515 4.34 5.43 6.13
C ARG A 515 4.52 4.85 7.52
N ARG A 516 5.44 5.28 8.39
CA ARG A 516 5.40 4.92 9.84
C ARG A 516 4.18 5.53 10.55
N GLY A 517 3.61 6.60 9.99
CA GLY A 517 2.37 7.23 10.43
C GLY A 517 1.09 6.61 9.84
N GLN A 518 1.14 5.96 8.67
CA GLN A 518 -0.05 5.42 7.97
C GLN A 518 0.00 3.92 7.62
N GLN A 519 1.17 3.30 7.65
CA GLN A 519 1.35 1.87 7.78
C GLN A 519 1.85 1.56 9.19
N PRO A 520 1.45 0.44 9.77
CA PRO A 520 2.08 -0.03 10.97
C PRO A 520 3.41 -0.57 10.49
N SER A 521 4.46 0.08 10.94
CA SER A 521 5.76 -0.54 10.88
C SER A 521 5.64 -1.95 11.43
N GLY A 522 5.98 -2.98 10.65
CA GLY A 522 6.40 -4.30 11.15
C GLY A 522 7.68 -4.23 12.00
N SER A 523 7.89 -3.07 12.63
CA SER A 523 8.91 -2.79 13.62
C SER A 523 8.36 -3.24 14.96
N THR A 524 8.99 -4.26 15.52
CA THR A 524 8.93 -4.60 16.94
C THR A 524 9.60 -3.54 17.83
N ALA A 525 10.19 -2.46 17.27
CA ALA A 525 10.73 -1.38 18.07
C ALA A 525 9.60 -0.59 18.78
N PRO A 526 9.73 -0.35 20.10
CA PRO A 526 8.73 0.38 20.87
C PRO A 526 8.54 1.80 20.32
N LYS A 527 7.33 2.13 19.87
CA LYS A 527 6.91 3.53 19.65
C LYS A 527 7.05 4.30 20.98
N ALA A 528 7.55 5.54 20.89
CA ALA A 528 7.81 6.43 22.02
C ALA A 528 6.62 6.57 23.00
N GLU A 529 6.93 6.78 24.28
CA GLU A 529 6.05 6.66 25.46
C GLU A 529 4.76 7.51 25.45
N ALA A 530 4.65 8.53 24.59
CA ALA A 530 3.50 9.45 24.56
C ALA A 530 2.18 8.85 24.03
N SER A 531 2.17 7.62 23.50
CA SER A 531 0.97 6.90 23.01
C SER A 531 0.88 5.49 23.61
N SER A 532 1.11 5.37 24.92
CA SER A 532 1.03 4.07 25.60
C SER A 532 -0.43 3.63 25.85
N VAL A 533 -0.69 2.32 25.89
CA VAL A 533 -2.00 1.78 26.31
C VAL A 533 -2.36 2.30 27.70
N ARG A 534 -1.36 2.50 28.56
CA ARG A 534 -1.53 3.12 29.88
C ARG A 534 -2.10 4.54 29.78
N SER A 535 -1.60 5.39 28.88
CA SER A 535 -2.17 6.72 28.65
C SER A 535 -3.61 6.64 28.13
N ALA A 536 -3.94 5.62 27.33
CA ALA A 536 -5.32 5.40 26.88
C ALA A 536 -6.26 4.96 28.01
N ILE A 537 -5.75 4.19 28.98
CA ILE A 537 -6.45 3.83 30.23
C ILE A 537 -6.67 5.08 31.08
N GLU A 538 -5.62 5.87 31.32
CA GLU A 538 -5.66 7.09 32.15
C GLU A 538 -6.66 8.13 31.61
N ARG A 539 -6.73 8.31 30.29
CA ARG A 539 -7.73 9.20 29.65
C ARG A 539 -9.19 8.79 29.88
N ARG A 540 -9.43 7.54 30.25
CA ARG A 540 -10.77 6.95 30.44
C ARG A 540 -11.05 6.61 31.90
N ALA A 541 -10.15 6.98 32.81
CA ALA A 541 -10.31 6.71 34.23
C ALA A 541 -11.61 7.33 34.77
N GLY A 542 -12.29 6.57 35.64
CA GLY A 542 -13.59 6.93 36.24
C GLY A 542 -14.81 6.55 35.39
N ARG A 543 -14.62 5.93 34.22
CA ARG A 543 -15.72 5.53 33.32
C ARG A 543 -16.13 4.07 33.52
N GLY A 544 -17.32 3.87 34.07
CA GLY A 544 -17.94 2.54 34.23
C GLY A 544 -18.52 1.93 32.94
N ASP A 545 -18.64 2.73 31.88
CA ASP A 545 -19.09 2.31 30.54
C ASP A 545 -17.94 1.82 29.65
N VAL A 546 -16.72 1.73 30.20
CA VAL A 546 -15.53 1.23 29.51
C VAL A 546 -15.25 -0.20 29.94
N LEU A 547 -15.04 -1.09 28.96
CA LEU A 547 -14.72 -2.49 29.15
C LEU A 547 -13.27 -2.79 28.77
N ALA A 548 -12.64 -3.68 29.52
CA ALA A 548 -11.43 -4.36 29.13
C ALA A 548 -11.70 -5.86 29.01
N VAL A 549 -11.76 -6.36 27.78
CA VAL A 549 -11.95 -7.78 27.49
C VAL A 549 -10.61 -8.46 27.25
N PHE A 550 -10.40 -9.60 27.91
CA PHE A 550 -9.19 -10.41 27.80
C PHE A 550 -9.54 -11.81 27.32
N ASP A 551 -8.87 -12.26 26.27
CA ASP A 551 -8.68 -13.70 26.08
C ASP A 551 -7.76 -14.26 27.19
N VAL A 552 -7.84 -15.56 27.44
CA VAL A 552 -7.13 -16.22 28.56
C VAL A 552 -5.93 -17.04 28.08
N ASP A 553 -6.16 -18.02 27.22
CA ASP A 553 -5.15 -18.97 26.76
C ASP A 553 -4.20 -18.31 25.76
N GLY A 554 -2.89 -18.31 26.01
CA GLY A 554 -1.90 -17.61 25.18
C GLY A 554 -1.82 -16.11 25.44
N THR A 555 -2.88 -15.50 25.96
CA THR A 555 -2.95 -14.07 26.29
C THR A 555 -2.58 -13.76 27.74
N LEU A 556 -3.31 -14.32 28.72
CA LEU A 556 -3.04 -14.13 30.16
C LEU A 556 -2.18 -15.24 30.74
N VAL A 557 -2.25 -16.44 30.17
CA VAL A 557 -1.57 -17.64 30.63
C VAL A 557 -0.90 -18.32 29.44
N GLU A 558 0.37 -18.71 29.57
CA GLU A 558 1.10 -19.44 28.52
C GLU A 558 0.66 -20.91 28.48
N THR A 559 -0.53 -21.20 27.96
CA THR A 559 -1.12 -22.56 27.92
C THR A 559 -2.21 -22.61 26.85
N ASN A 560 -2.79 -23.79 26.64
CA ASN A 560 -3.97 -23.99 25.80
C ASN A 560 -4.93 -25.03 26.41
N VAL A 561 -6.14 -25.11 25.84
CA VAL A 561 -7.20 -26.04 26.30
C VAL A 561 -6.80 -27.51 26.28
N VAL A 562 -5.88 -27.92 25.39
CA VAL A 562 -5.39 -29.30 25.29
C VAL A 562 -4.45 -29.62 26.45
N GLU A 563 -3.57 -28.69 26.82
CA GLU A 563 -2.64 -28.85 27.95
C GLU A 563 -3.38 -29.01 29.28
N TYR A 564 -4.44 -28.22 29.52
CA TYR A 564 -5.28 -28.39 30.70
C TYR A 564 -5.98 -29.74 30.74
N PHE A 565 -6.60 -30.14 29.63
CA PHE A 565 -7.27 -31.44 29.54
C PHE A 565 -6.30 -32.59 29.78
N LEU A 566 -5.12 -32.54 29.14
CA LEU A 566 -4.09 -33.55 29.30
C LEU A 566 -3.67 -33.68 30.77
N TRP A 567 -3.41 -32.56 31.43
CA TRP A 567 -3.04 -32.54 32.84
C TRP A 567 -4.14 -33.14 33.72
N MET A 568 -5.39 -32.70 33.55
CA MET A 568 -6.53 -33.18 34.34
C MET A 568 -6.78 -34.68 34.15
N ARG A 569 -6.71 -35.18 32.91
CA ARG A 569 -6.90 -36.61 32.61
C ARG A 569 -5.80 -37.47 33.21
N LEU A 570 -4.53 -37.09 33.03
CA LEU A 570 -3.41 -37.83 33.61
C LEU A 570 -3.46 -37.83 35.14
N ARG A 571 -3.94 -36.75 35.75
CA ARG A 571 -4.14 -36.63 37.20
C ARG A 571 -5.29 -37.52 37.72
N ALA A 572 -6.27 -37.82 36.88
CA ALA A 572 -7.51 -38.53 37.23
C ALA A 572 -7.52 -40.01 36.82
N GLN A 573 -6.42 -40.56 36.30
CA GLN A 573 -6.36 -41.95 35.84
C GLN A 573 -5.07 -42.64 36.28
N PRO A 574 -5.08 -43.97 36.47
CA PRO A 574 -3.90 -44.75 36.87
C PRO A 574 -2.74 -44.64 35.87
N LEU A 575 -1.51 -44.80 36.37
CA LEU A 575 -0.28 -44.68 35.57
C LEU A 575 -0.25 -45.69 34.41
N GLU A 576 -0.85 -46.87 34.61
CA GLU A 576 -0.91 -47.95 33.64
C GLU A 576 -1.71 -47.56 32.37
N GLU A 577 -2.64 -46.61 32.49
CA GLU A 577 -3.49 -46.14 31.40
C GLU A 577 -2.87 -44.97 30.61
N TRP A 578 -1.80 -44.35 31.13
CA TRP A 578 -1.16 -43.21 30.50
C TRP A 578 -0.69 -43.49 29.07
N PRO A 579 0.00 -44.60 28.76
CA PRO A 579 0.50 -44.85 27.40
C PRO A 579 -0.64 -44.96 26.38
N ALA A 580 -1.71 -45.68 26.71
CA ALA A 580 -2.86 -45.86 25.81
C ALA A 580 -3.55 -44.53 25.53
N PHE A 581 -3.77 -43.72 26.57
CA PHE A 581 -4.34 -42.38 26.44
C PHE A 581 -3.47 -41.46 25.58
N MET A 582 -2.16 -41.40 25.83
CA MET A 582 -1.23 -40.58 25.05
C MET A 582 -1.22 -40.97 23.56
N VAL A 583 -1.26 -42.27 23.25
CA VAL A 583 -1.34 -42.75 21.86
C VAL A 583 -2.65 -42.29 21.20
N ASP A 584 -3.77 -42.34 21.90
CA ASP A 584 -5.05 -41.88 21.36
C ASP A 584 -5.08 -40.37 21.08
N ILE A 585 -4.56 -39.56 22.01
CA ILE A 585 -4.41 -38.10 21.83
C ILE A 585 -3.48 -37.79 20.65
N LEU A 586 -2.32 -38.45 20.55
CA LEU A 586 -1.39 -38.27 19.44
C LEU A 586 -1.99 -38.66 18.09
N ARG A 587 -2.81 -39.72 18.06
CA ARG A 587 -3.54 -40.15 16.85
C ARG A 587 -4.55 -39.10 16.38
N LYS A 588 -5.22 -38.39 17.30
CA LYS A 588 -6.22 -37.35 17.01
C LYS A 588 -5.60 -35.98 16.72
N GLY A 589 -4.41 -35.70 17.25
CA GLY A 589 -3.69 -34.43 17.14
C GLY A 589 -3.61 -33.83 15.72
N PRO A 590 -3.22 -34.57 14.68
CA PRO A 590 -3.17 -34.03 13.31
C PRO A 590 -4.51 -33.48 12.79
N ARG A 591 -5.62 -34.13 13.15
CA ARG A 591 -6.97 -33.67 12.79
C ARG A 591 -7.30 -32.37 13.51
N TRP A 592 -6.99 -32.27 14.80
CA TRP A 592 -7.22 -31.04 15.57
C TRP A 592 -6.40 -29.86 15.06
N LEU A 593 -5.12 -30.06 14.77
CA LEU A 593 -4.27 -29.02 14.15
C LEU A 593 -4.80 -28.57 12.79
N TYR A 594 -5.32 -29.51 12.00
CA TYR A 594 -5.97 -29.19 10.72
C TYR A 594 -7.23 -28.34 10.91
N LEU A 595 -8.09 -28.70 11.87
CA LEU A 595 -9.30 -27.95 12.19
C LEU A 595 -8.97 -26.57 12.75
N GLU A 596 -8.04 -26.47 13.70
CA GLU A 596 -7.66 -25.20 14.33
C GLU A 596 -7.17 -24.16 13.31
N ARG A 597 -6.39 -24.59 12.31
CA ARG A 597 -5.91 -23.71 11.24
C ARG A 597 -7.02 -23.19 10.32
N ARG A 598 -8.18 -23.87 10.27
CA ARG A 598 -9.31 -23.56 9.39
C ARG A 598 -10.49 -22.90 10.13
N SER A 599 -10.81 -23.38 11.32
CA SER A 599 -11.95 -22.98 12.13
C SER A 599 -11.71 -23.36 13.59
N ARG A 600 -11.46 -22.35 14.43
CA ARG A 600 -11.30 -22.53 15.89
C ARG A 600 -12.54 -23.16 16.54
N ALA A 601 -13.73 -22.80 16.04
CA ALA A 601 -15.00 -23.34 16.53
C ALA A 601 -15.19 -24.84 16.19
N GLU A 602 -14.78 -25.30 15.00
CA GLU A 602 -14.82 -26.73 14.65
C GLU A 602 -13.79 -27.53 15.44
N PHE A 603 -12.60 -26.96 15.68
CA PHE A 603 -11.61 -27.54 16.57
C PHE A 603 -12.19 -27.76 17.98
N GLN A 604 -12.77 -26.72 18.59
CA GLN A 604 -13.36 -26.82 19.94
C GLN A 604 -14.47 -27.88 20.00
N ARG A 605 -15.39 -27.89 19.02
CA ARG A 605 -16.43 -28.93 18.95
C ARG A 605 -15.84 -30.33 18.84
N SER A 606 -14.79 -30.52 18.05
CA SER A 606 -14.15 -31.82 17.89
C SER A 606 -13.31 -32.24 19.09
N PHE A 607 -12.72 -31.28 19.80
CA PHE A 607 -11.86 -31.52 20.95
C PHE A 607 -12.67 -31.76 22.23
N TYR A 608 -13.75 -31.01 22.46
CA TYR A 608 -14.56 -31.17 23.66
C TYR A 608 -15.37 -32.46 23.71
N ARG A 609 -15.47 -33.20 22.61
CA ARG A 609 -15.95 -34.60 22.60
C ARG A 609 -15.14 -35.52 23.51
N GLU A 610 -13.89 -35.18 23.80
CA GLU A 610 -13.04 -35.96 24.71
C GLU A 610 -13.48 -35.86 26.19
N TYR A 611 -14.41 -34.95 26.51
CA TYR A 611 -15.02 -34.84 27.84
C TYR A 611 -16.26 -35.74 28.01
N ASP A 612 -16.69 -36.45 26.97
CA ASP A 612 -17.86 -37.33 27.03
C ASP A 612 -17.69 -38.44 28.09
N GLY A 613 -18.73 -38.64 28.90
CA GLY A 613 -18.77 -39.61 30.00
C GLY A 613 -18.08 -39.20 31.30
N LEU A 614 -17.34 -38.07 31.31
CA LEU A 614 -16.64 -37.59 32.51
C LEU A 614 -17.60 -37.00 33.55
N ASP A 615 -17.21 -37.12 34.82
CA ASP A 615 -17.97 -36.57 35.94
C ASP A 615 -17.71 -35.04 36.07
N PRO A 616 -18.74 -34.18 35.98
CA PRO A 616 -18.59 -32.74 36.07
C PRO A 616 -17.95 -32.25 37.37
N GLU A 617 -18.25 -32.87 38.51
CA GLU A 617 -17.74 -32.45 39.82
C GLU A 617 -16.27 -32.83 40.01
N VAL A 618 -15.86 -33.98 39.45
CA VAL A 618 -14.44 -34.35 39.37
C VAL A 618 -13.69 -33.33 38.51
N MET A 619 -14.23 -32.94 37.35
CA MET A 619 -13.57 -31.97 36.46
C MET A 619 -13.48 -30.58 37.08
N LYS A 620 -14.52 -30.10 37.79
CA LYS A 620 -14.44 -28.83 38.54
C LYS A 620 -13.37 -28.86 39.63
N ARG A 621 -13.27 -29.96 40.39
CA ARG A 621 -12.22 -30.13 41.40
C ARG A 621 -10.83 -30.08 40.79
N LEU A 622 -10.61 -30.84 39.71
CA LEU A 622 -9.33 -30.87 38.98
C LEU A 622 -9.00 -29.51 38.38
N GLY A 623 -10.00 -28.76 37.91
CA GLY A 623 -9.83 -27.38 37.44
C GLY A 623 -9.34 -26.43 38.54
N ARG A 624 -9.90 -26.54 39.76
CA ARG A 624 -9.41 -25.79 40.93
C ARG A 624 -7.99 -26.20 41.32
N GLU A 625 -7.63 -27.48 41.25
CA GLU A 625 -6.25 -27.94 41.44
C GLU A 625 -5.30 -27.40 40.35
N ALA A 626 -5.78 -27.37 39.10
CA ALA A 626 -5.02 -26.88 37.96
C ALA A 626 -4.70 -25.39 38.05
N LEU A 627 -5.49 -24.59 38.78
CA LEU A 627 -5.20 -23.18 39.05
C LEU A 627 -3.80 -23.01 39.67
N ASP A 628 -3.50 -23.74 40.75
CA ASP A 628 -2.18 -23.69 41.38
C ASP A 628 -1.14 -24.48 40.59
N ALA A 629 -1.49 -25.70 40.20
CA ALA A 629 -0.55 -26.62 39.59
C ALA A 629 -0.07 -26.14 38.22
N VAL A 630 -0.94 -25.54 37.39
CA VAL A 630 -0.67 -25.18 35.99
C VAL A 630 -0.79 -23.66 35.78
N THR A 631 -1.95 -23.08 36.08
CA THR A 631 -2.30 -21.71 35.67
C THR A 631 -1.39 -20.65 36.29
N LEU A 632 -1.25 -20.63 37.63
CA LEU A 632 -0.45 -19.63 38.35
C LEU A 632 1.03 -19.72 38.04
N ARG A 633 1.54 -20.92 37.73
CA ARG A 633 2.93 -21.11 37.32
C ARG A 633 3.19 -20.52 35.94
N ARG A 634 2.17 -20.50 35.07
CA ARG A 634 2.30 -20.08 33.66
C ARG A 634 1.67 -18.74 33.33
N ILE A 635 1.24 -17.99 34.33
CA ILE A 635 0.61 -16.69 34.16
C ILE A 635 1.61 -15.63 33.69
N TYR A 636 1.18 -14.70 32.84
CA TYR A 636 1.96 -13.54 32.47
C TYR A 636 1.81 -12.42 33.51
N PRO A 637 2.86 -12.05 34.28
CA PRO A 637 2.75 -11.02 35.32
C PRO A 637 2.34 -9.65 34.76
N ALA A 638 2.67 -9.37 33.50
CA ALA A 638 2.25 -8.15 32.80
C ALA A 638 0.73 -8.10 32.56
N GLY A 639 0.11 -9.22 32.17
CA GLY A 639 -1.34 -9.30 32.04
C GLY A 639 -2.06 -9.06 33.37
N MET A 640 -1.53 -9.62 34.46
CA MET A 640 -2.08 -9.39 35.81
C MET A 640 -1.97 -7.93 36.25
N ARG A 641 -0.86 -7.25 35.92
CA ARG A 641 -0.74 -5.81 36.16
C ARG A 641 -1.76 -5.04 35.32
N ARG A 642 -1.95 -5.42 34.06
CA ARG A 642 -2.90 -4.77 33.15
C ARG A 642 -4.34 -4.84 33.68
N ILE A 643 -4.77 -6.01 34.14
CA ILE A 643 -6.11 -6.18 34.74
C ILE A 643 -6.26 -5.23 35.94
N ARG A 644 -5.27 -5.19 36.84
CA ARG A 644 -5.30 -4.27 38.00
C ARG A 644 -5.33 -2.80 37.59
N GLU A 645 -4.64 -2.42 36.52
CA GLU A 645 -4.68 -1.06 35.97
C GLU A 645 -6.10 -0.69 35.50
N HIS A 646 -6.78 -1.59 34.78
CA HIS A 646 -8.17 -1.36 34.36
C HIS A 646 -9.12 -1.28 35.56
N LYS A 647 -9.02 -2.20 36.53
CA LYS A 647 -9.86 -2.16 37.75
C LYS A 647 -9.64 -0.84 38.52
N ARG A 648 -8.39 -0.39 38.68
CA ARG A 648 -8.08 0.90 39.34
C ARG A 648 -8.60 2.11 38.58
N ALA A 649 -8.69 2.02 37.25
CA ALA A 649 -9.28 3.06 36.42
C ALA A 649 -10.82 3.06 36.46
N GLY A 650 -11.47 2.13 37.16
CA GLY A 650 -12.92 2.00 37.22
C GLY A 650 -13.56 1.34 35.99
N HIS A 651 -12.75 0.72 35.14
CA HIS A 651 -13.23 -0.03 33.98
C HIS A 651 -13.80 -1.38 34.40
N ARG A 652 -14.79 -1.88 33.67
CA ARG A 652 -15.24 -3.28 33.78
C ARG A 652 -14.19 -4.20 33.15
N VAL A 653 -14.04 -5.41 33.70
CA VAL A 653 -13.11 -6.41 33.18
C VAL A 653 -13.85 -7.72 32.93
N LEU A 654 -13.73 -8.22 31.70
CA LEU A 654 -14.35 -9.46 31.24
C LEU A 654 -13.27 -10.40 30.71
N LEU A 655 -13.27 -11.64 31.16
CA LEU A 655 -12.57 -12.74 30.50
C LEU A 655 -13.50 -13.35 29.46
N LEU A 656 -13.13 -13.32 28.18
CA LEU A 656 -13.89 -13.94 27.10
C LEU A 656 -13.03 -15.03 26.48
N THR A 657 -13.31 -16.30 26.77
CA THR A 657 -12.42 -17.41 26.39
C THR A 657 -13.16 -18.58 25.77
N GLY A 658 -12.43 -19.29 24.90
CA GLY A 658 -12.83 -20.57 24.34
C GLY A 658 -12.76 -21.73 25.32
N ALA A 659 -12.06 -21.57 26.44
CA ALA A 659 -11.89 -22.58 27.48
C ALA A 659 -13.20 -22.92 28.19
N LEU A 660 -13.25 -24.09 28.82
CA LEU A 660 -14.39 -24.51 29.63
C LEU A 660 -14.41 -23.80 30.98
N ASP A 661 -15.62 -23.56 31.49
CA ASP A 661 -15.91 -23.09 32.84
C ASP A 661 -15.03 -23.75 33.91
N VAL A 662 -14.90 -25.08 33.89
CA VAL A 662 -14.10 -25.83 34.85
C VAL A 662 -12.64 -25.34 34.97
N VAL A 663 -12.06 -24.77 33.90
CA VAL A 663 -10.68 -24.27 33.89
C VAL A 663 -10.63 -22.78 34.23
N VAL A 664 -11.57 -21.97 33.72
CA VAL A 664 -11.46 -20.52 33.77
C VAL A 664 -12.14 -19.89 34.99
N GLU A 665 -13.21 -20.49 35.51
CA GLU A 665 -13.93 -19.94 36.67
C GLU A 665 -13.02 -19.74 37.90
N PRO A 666 -12.13 -20.69 38.29
CA PRO A 666 -11.24 -20.47 39.42
C PRO A 666 -10.30 -19.26 39.24
N LEU A 667 -9.89 -18.97 38.00
CA LEU A 667 -9.07 -17.80 37.69
C LEU A 667 -9.90 -16.51 37.75
N ALA A 668 -11.13 -16.53 37.23
CA ALA A 668 -12.04 -15.39 37.30
C ALA A 668 -12.38 -15.01 38.75
N GLU A 669 -12.67 -16.01 39.59
CA GLU A 669 -12.89 -15.84 41.04
C GLU A 669 -11.66 -15.21 41.72
N LEU A 670 -10.46 -15.71 41.44
CA LEU A 670 -9.22 -15.19 42.02
C LEU A 670 -8.96 -13.72 41.63
N LEU A 671 -9.30 -13.35 40.40
CA LEU A 671 -9.10 -12.00 39.87
C LEU A 671 -10.25 -11.05 40.20
N ASP A 672 -11.37 -11.59 40.69
CA ASP A 672 -12.62 -10.86 40.94
C ASP A 672 -13.06 -10.13 39.66
N VAL A 673 -13.27 -10.88 38.58
CA VAL A 673 -13.66 -10.38 37.26
C VAL A 673 -14.79 -11.22 36.68
N GLU A 674 -15.53 -10.64 35.73
CA GLU A 674 -16.57 -11.35 35.00
C GLU A 674 -15.96 -12.32 33.97
N VAL A 675 -16.64 -13.42 33.66
CA VAL A 675 -16.19 -14.40 32.66
C VAL A 675 -17.34 -14.86 31.78
N ASP A 676 -17.05 -15.00 30.48
CA ASP A 676 -17.90 -15.63 29.48
C ASP A 676 -17.07 -16.70 28.75
N CYS A 677 -17.53 -17.94 28.80
CA CYS A 677 -16.73 -19.12 28.44
C CYS A 677 -17.58 -20.25 27.86
N ALA A 678 -16.93 -21.33 27.43
CA ALA A 678 -17.63 -22.49 26.88
C ALA A 678 -18.22 -23.37 27.99
N HIS A 679 -19.46 -23.84 27.78
CA HIS A 679 -20.13 -24.77 28.70
C HIS A 679 -20.54 -26.05 27.98
N LEU A 680 -20.39 -27.20 28.64
CA LEU A 680 -20.83 -28.49 28.12
C LEU A 680 -22.22 -28.88 28.63
N LEU A 681 -22.97 -29.61 27.81
CA LEU A 681 -24.25 -30.21 28.19
C LEU A 681 -23.99 -31.36 29.18
N ILE A 682 -24.80 -31.40 30.23
CA ILE A 682 -24.82 -32.47 31.22
C ILE A 682 -26.08 -33.30 31.02
N LYS A 683 -25.92 -34.62 30.90
CA LYS A 683 -27.02 -35.58 30.79
C LYS A 683 -26.75 -36.76 31.71
N ASP A 684 -27.76 -37.18 32.47
CA ASP A 684 -27.67 -38.30 33.41
C ASP A 684 -26.47 -38.16 34.40
N GLY A 685 -26.18 -36.93 34.82
CA GLY A 685 -25.08 -36.61 35.73
C GLY A 685 -23.69 -36.65 35.10
N ARG A 686 -23.56 -36.83 33.78
CA ARG A 686 -22.27 -36.89 33.07
C ARG A 686 -22.14 -35.79 32.01
N LEU A 687 -20.92 -35.36 31.77
CA LEU A 687 -20.59 -34.52 30.63
C LEU A 687 -20.82 -35.30 29.33
N THR A 688 -21.44 -34.65 28.35
CA THR A 688 -21.75 -35.26 27.04
C THR A 688 -20.70 -34.96 25.96
N GLY A 689 -19.76 -34.07 26.27
CA GLY A 689 -18.83 -33.48 25.30
C GLY A 689 -19.48 -32.57 24.24
N ASP A 690 -20.81 -32.39 24.28
CA ASP A 690 -21.54 -31.42 23.47
C ASP A 690 -21.56 -30.05 24.15
N LEU A 691 -21.40 -28.97 23.38
CA LEU A 691 -21.48 -27.61 23.89
C LEU A 691 -22.94 -27.17 24.05
N GLN A 692 -23.26 -26.43 25.13
CA GLN A 692 -24.59 -25.86 25.38
C GLN A 692 -24.96 -24.78 24.36
N SER A 693 -23.96 -24.02 23.91
CA SER A 693 -24.07 -22.94 22.95
C SER A 693 -22.94 -23.05 21.90
N PRO A 694 -23.03 -22.34 20.76
CA PRO A 694 -21.89 -22.21 19.86
C PRO A 694 -20.66 -21.71 20.64
N PRO A 695 -19.47 -22.29 20.44
CA PRO A 695 -18.33 -21.93 21.25
C PRO A 695 -17.92 -20.47 21.00
N PRO A 696 -17.43 -19.75 22.02
CA PRO A 696 -16.95 -18.38 21.91
C PRO A 696 -15.61 -18.37 21.15
N ALA A 697 -15.69 -18.46 19.82
CA ALA A 697 -14.56 -18.41 18.90
C ALA A 697 -14.94 -17.71 17.59
N GLY A 698 -14.01 -16.94 17.03
CA GLY A 698 -14.25 -16.21 15.79
C GLY A 698 -15.39 -15.20 15.96
N GLU A 699 -16.32 -15.19 15.00
CA GLU A 699 -17.47 -14.29 14.97
C GLU A 699 -18.42 -14.42 16.18
N ALA A 700 -18.45 -15.57 16.85
CA ALA A 700 -19.27 -15.75 18.04
C ALA A 700 -18.78 -14.84 19.19
N ARG A 701 -17.47 -14.59 19.31
CA ARG A 701 -16.92 -13.67 20.32
C ARG A 701 -17.38 -12.24 20.11
N SER A 702 -17.46 -11.77 18.86
CA SER A 702 -17.99 -10.44 18.56
C SER A 702 -19.46 -10.31 18.96
N ALA A 703 -20.29 -11.31 18.64
CA ALA A 703 -21.71 -11.29 19.01
C ALA A 703 -21.92 -11.30 20.54
N LEU A 704 -21.17 -12.15 21.25
CA LEU A 704 -21.20 -12.20 22.72
C LEU A 704 -20.75 -10.87 23.34
N LEU A 705 -19.70 -10.25 22.80
CA LEU A 705 -19.20 -8.96 23.28
C LEU A 705 -20.20 -7.82 23.02
N GLU A 706 -20.87 -7.80 21.87
CA GLU A 706 -21.92 -6.83 21.55
C GLU A 706 -23.14 -6.99 22.47
N GLU A 707 -23.58 -8.23 22.69
CA GLU A 707 -24.68 -8.53 23.61
C GLU A 707 -24.34 -8.15 25.05
N TYR A 708 -23.13 -8.50 25.51
CA TYR A 708 -22.61 -8.09 26.81
C TYR A 708 -22.61 -6.57 26.91
N ALA A 709 -22.13 -5.87 25.87
CA ALA A 709 -22.06 -4.42 25.89
C ALA A 709 -23.44 -3.76 25.96
N GLY A 710 -24.41 -4.25 25.18
CA GLY A 710 -25.79 -3.77 25.18
C GLY A 710 -26.49 -3.95 26.54
N ARG A 711 -26.30 -5.11 27.19
CA ARG A 711 -26.88 -5.39 28.51
C ARG A 711 -26.28 -4.53 29.62
N ASN A 712 -25.04 -4.11 29.45
CA ASN A 712 -24.23 -3.48 30.50
C ASN A 712 -23.95 -1.98 30.26
N GLY A 713 -24.51 -1.39 29.19
CA GLY A 713 -24.29 0.01 28.84
C GLY A 713 -22.84 0.34 28.48
N VAL A 714 -22.09 -0.63 27.95
CA VAL A 714 -20.66 -0.45 27.59
C VAL A 714 -20.53 0.20 26.21
N VAL A 715 -19.59 1.12 26.07
CA VAL A 715 -19.22 1.75 24.80
C VAL A 715 -17.98 1.05 24.23
N LEU A 716 -18.19 0.13 23.27
CA LEU A 716 -17.08 -0.66 22.68
C LEU A 716 -16.03 0.21 21.99
N ALA A 717 -16.43 1.31 21.34
CA ALA A 717 -15.51 2.27 20.72
C ALA A 717 -14.56 2.96 21.72
N GLU A 718 -14.84 2.92 23.02
CA GLU A 718 -13.97 3.43 24.09
C GLU A 718 -13.28 2.32 24.88
N SER A 719 -13.55 1.06 24.53
CA SER A 719 -13.12 -0.14 25.25
C SER A 719 -11.80 -0.73 24.71
N PHE A 720 -11.32 -1.76 25.39
CA PHE A 720 -10.03 -2.41 25.16
C PHE A 720 -10.23 -3.90 24.96
N ALA A 721 -9.44 -4.50 24.07
CA ALA A 721 -9.42 -5.95 23.86
C ALA A 721 -7.98 -6.46 23.77
N TYR A 722 -7.71 -7.57 24.44
CA TYR A 722 -6.39 -8.20 24.52
C TYR A 722 -6.50 -9.65 24.05
N ALA A 723 -5.73 -10.03 23.02
CA ALA A 723 -5.70 -11.39 22.50
C ALA A 723 -4.40 -11.73 21.75
N ASP A 724 -4.10 -13.01 21.61
CA ASP A 724 -2.91 -13.55 20.94
C ASP A 724 -3.20 -14.22 19.59
N SER A 725 -4.45 -14.65 19.34
CA SER A 725 -4.79 -15.42 18.16
C SER A 725 -5.60 -14.67 17.10
N LEU A 726 -5.41 -15.04 15.83
CA LEU A 726 -6.25 -14.55 14.73
C LEU A 726 -7.74 -14.88 14.94
N SER A 727 -8.09 -15.93 15.70
CA SER A 727 -9.50 -16.22 16.01
C SER A 727 -10.21 -15.08 16.73
N ASP A 728 -9.47 -14.18 17.35
CA ASP A 728 -9.99 -13.06 18.13
C ASP A 728 -10.07 -11.78 17.33
N LEU A 729 -9.72 -11.84 16.04
CA LEU A 729 -9.79 -10.71 15.14
C LEU A 729 -11.15 -10.00 15.16
N PRO A 730 -12.31 -10.70 15.12
CA PRO A 730 -13.60 -10.02 15.19
C PRO A 730 -13.81 -9.25 16.51
N MET A 731 -13.35 -9.78 17.63
CA MET A 731 -13.42 -9.11 18.94
C MET A 731 -12.52 -7.87 18.97
N LEU A 732 -11.28 -8.00 18.48
CA LEU A 732 -10.32 -6.89 18.38
C LEU A 732 -10.82 -5.78 17.43
N GLU A 733 -11.59 -6.12 16.40
CA GLU A 733 -12.19 -5.17 15.44
C GLU A 733 -13.27 -4.28 16.06
N LEU A 734 -13.94 -4.73 17.12
CA LEU A 734 -15.07 -4.02 17.72
C LEU A 734 -14.67 -2.90 18.67
N VAL A 735 -13.46 -2.95 19.22
CA VAL A 735 -13.05 -2.03 20.29
C VAL A 735 -12.23 -0.85 19.78
N GLY A 736 -12.24 0.25 20.54
CA GLY A 736 -11.41 1.42 20.25
C GLY A 736 -9.92 1.20 20.45
N THR A 737 -9.54 0.31 21.37
CA THR A 737 -8.13 0.03 21.72
C THR A 737 -7.80 -1.47 21.65
N PRO A 738 -7.55 -2.02 20.44
CA PRO A 738 -7.11 -3.41 20.29
C PRO A 738 -5.61 -3.55 20.60
N VAL A 739 -5.28 -4.59 21.38
CA VAL A 739 -3.91 -4.92 21.79
C VAL A 739 -3.63 -6.39 21.47
N ALA A 740 -2.71 -6.62 20.54
CA ALA A 740 -2.22 -7.95 20.21
C ALA A 740 -1.13 -8.34 21.23
N VAL A 741 -1.41 -9.33 22.07
CA VAL A 741 -0.51 -9.79 23.14
C VAL A 741 0.15 -11.07 22.67
N ASN A 742 1.48 -11.13 22.67
CA ASN A 742 2.21 -12.32 22.23
C ASN A 742 1.68 -12.96 20.92
N PRO A 743 1.31 -12.17 19.88
CA PRO A 743 0.46 -12.68 18.82
C PRO A 743 1.10 -13.79 17.99
N ASP A 744 0.26 -14.70 17.51
CA ASP A 744 0.60 -15.66 16.46
C ASP A 744 1.04 -14.92 15.17
N ALA A 745 1.68 -15.63 14.24
CA ALA A 745 2.23 -15.02 13.03
C ALA A 745 1.16 -14.29 12.19
N ARG A 746 -0.08 -14.80 12.16
CA ARG A 746 -1.17 -14.23 11.36
C ARG A 746 -1.76 -12.99 12.04
N LEU A 747 -2.02 -13.03 13.35
CA LEU A 747 -2.47 -11.87 14.10
C LEU A 747 -1.39 -10.78 14.13
N SER A 748 -0.12 -11.16 14.25
CA SER A 748 1.01 -10.23 14.19
C SER A 748 1.03 -9.48 12.84
N GLN A 749 0.80 -10.20 11.74
CA GLN A 749 0.66 -9.58 10.42
C GLN A 749 -0.53 -8.61 10.36
N VAL A 750 -1.69 -8.98 10.89
CA VAL A 750 -2.88 -8.11 10.90
C VAL A 750 -2.70 -6.89 11.78
N ALA A 751 -2.14 -7.04 12.98
CA ALA A 751 -1.80 -5.94 13.88
C ALA A 751 -0.80 -4.98 13.21
N GLY A 752 0.21 -5.56 12.54
CA GLY A 752 1.18 -4.89 11.68
C GLY A 752 0.59 -4.29 10.40
N GLN A 753 -0.65 -4.56 10.01
CA GLN A 753 -1.34 -3.88 8.89
C GLN A 753 -2.32 -2.80 9.37
N ARG A 754 -2.81 -2.89 10.61
CA ARG A 754 -3.84 -1.98 11.17
C ARG A 754 -3.36 -0.94 12.17
N GLY A 755 -2.12 -1.01 12.61
CA GLY A 755 -1.56 0.01 13.50
C GLY A 755 -1.70 -0.40 14.94
N TRP A 756 -2.16 -1.63 15.18
CA TRP A 756 -2.49 -2.12 16.50
C TRP A 756 -1.24 -2.29 17.33
N ARG A 757 -1.40 -2.12 18.63
CA ARG A 757 -0.29 -2.28 19.55
C ARG A 757 0.02 -3.76 19.68
N VAL A 758 1.30 -4.11 19.54
CA VAL A 758 1.81 -5.44 19.91
C VAL A 758 2.51 -5.32 21.26
N GLU A 759 2.07 -6.10 22.25
CA GLU A 759 2.78 -6.25 23.53
C GLU A 759 3.35 -7.65 23.63
N ARG A 760 4.61 -7.75 24.09
CA ARG A 760 5.28 -9.03 24.33
C ARG A 760 5.43 -9.23 25.84
N TRP A 761 4.60 -10.08 26.42
CA TRP A 761 4.62 -10.38 27.84
C TRP A 761 5.45 -11.63 28.10
N ARG A 762 6.30 -11.58 29.13
CA ARG A 762 7.21 -12.68 29.50
C ARG A 762 6.72 -13.38 30.76
N MET A 763 6.90 -14.70 30.81
CA MET A 763 6.71 -15.47 32.05
C MET A 763 7.74 -15.08 33.11
N ALA A 764 7.44 -15.41 34.37
CA ALA A 764 8.43 -15.39 35.43
C ALA A 764 9.50 -16.47 35.22
N PRO A 765 10.79 -16.21 35.53
CA PRO A 765 11.85 -17.22 35.42
C PRO A 765 11.55 -18.46 36.26
N GLY A 766 11.78 -19.66 35.70
CA GLY A 766 11.73 -20.94 36.41
C GLY A 766 10.53 -21.84 36.11
N ASN A 767 9.53 -21.37 35.36
CA ASN A 767 8.25 -22.09 35.15
C ASN A 767 7.99 -22.57 33.70
N TRP A 768 9.02 -23.01 32.99
CA TRP A 768 8.97 -23.21 31.52
C TRP A 768 8.37 -24.54 31.03
N ARG A 769 8.03 -25.47 31.93
CA ARG A 769 7.51 -26.80 31.55
C ARG A 769 6.09 -26.98 32.05
N LEU A 770 5.25 -27.64 31.24
CA LEU A 770 3.97 -28.14 31.72
C LEU A 770 4.23 -29.05 32.93
N PRO A 771 3.69 -28.74 34.11
CA PRO A 771 3.95 -29.51 35.32
C PRO A 771 3.15 -30.81 35.24
N MET A 772 3.81 -31.90 34.84
CA MET A 772 3.19 -33.21 34.78
C MET A 772 2.87 -33.71 36.19
N PRO A 773 1.73 -34.41 36.41
CA PRO A 773 1.46 -35.08 37.68
C PRO A 773 2.62 -36.03 38.04
N ASP A 774 3.09 -36.05 39.28
CA ASP A 774 4.07 -37.06 39.72
C ASP A 774 3.32 -38.31 40.18
N PRO A 775 3.38 -39.43 39.44
CA PRO A 775 2.66 -40.65 39.82
C PRO A 775 3.15 -41.30 41.12
N ARG A 776 4.30 -40.84 41.65
CA ARG A 776 4.87 -41.31 42.91
C ARG A 776 4.38 -40.50 44.11
N SER A 777 3.73 -39.36 43.89
CA SER A 777 3.28 -38.48 44.95
C SER A 777 2.10 -39.10 45.73
N PRO A 778 2.06 -38.98 47.08
CA PRO A 778 0.90 -39.39 47.87
C PRO A 778 -0.41 -38.75 47.39
N GLU A 779 -0.34 -37.48 47.00
CA GLU A 779 -1.45 -36.69 46.50
C GLU A 779 -1.99 -37.24 45.18
N TYR A 780 -1.12 -37.80 44.32
CA TYR A 780 -1.55 -38.47 43.08
C TYR A 780 -2.26 -39.78 43.35
N ARG A 781 -1.69 -40.61 44.23
CA ARG A 781 -2.29 -41.91 44.58
C ARG A 781 -3.64 -41.73 45.27
N GLU A 782 -3.79 -40.66 46.06
CA GLU A 782 -5.07 -40.30 46.65
C GLU A 782 -6.06 -39.76 45.62
N ALA A 783 -5.62 -38.92 44.69
CA ALA A 783 -6.47 -38.39 43.62
C ALA A 783 -6.99 -39.47 42.65
N VAL A 784 -6.20 -40.51 42.34
CA VAL A 784 -6.61 -41.63 41.48
C VAL A 784 -7.57 -42.60 42.20
N ARG A 785 -7.50 -42.70 43.53
CA ARG A 785 -8.39 -43.56 44.33
C ARG A 785 -9.79 -42.98 44.55
N ARG A 786 -9.91 -41.65 44.48
CA ARG A 786 -11.15 -40.89 44.66
C ARG A 786 -11.82 -40.65 43.31
#